data_AF-A0A1W0WDZ5-F1
#
_entry.id   AF-A0A1W0WDZ5-F1
#
_cell.length_a   1.000
_cell.length_b   1.000
_cell.length_c   1.000
_cell.angle_alpha   90.00
_cell.angle_beta   90.00
_cell.angle_gamma   90.00
#
_symmetry.space_group_name_H-M   'P 1'
#
loop_
_entity.id
_entity.type
_entity.pdbx_description
1 polymer ?
#
loop_
_entity_poly.entity_id
_entity_poly.type
_entity_poly.pdbx_seq_one_letter_code
_entity_poly.pdbx_strand_id
1 'polypeptide(L)'
;MKIDRSKVKKVPGDAPADTKVLIQQITSALPDEALLATCLAELSPPKSWEVAKCELFHWSEILNKFDDILAKATETTEWTLACDRPGAEATKDLVMKILVFTGQLIEHSFSRHLYNSMDRLIALLDSDDMLLVQNVLTLLYTFSKRSSFLTRLREEITKGLFLRLQLLAETWGGKVNGFGLAKCCEDISLEQFPTTSTTVHFEFFSEQEVEDENGLKRSVTNIIHVENVDKMKPKTIPQIMNDLVREYSIPESKQIPLYFHLRLAYSFADYKARVFCVHSRLLSLAILAYTNHIPENLTSYIYSGIVEELVDVLQLKSHDLLELKAAVMRTLTAVVHHDRGSRCMDIIDATSSSSYHGFLPVLVRTCIQSLTESRLDDFPVAYATAVFSFLYHMASYESGGDALVACGMMESMLKVVNWYDTTEENITFVTRAVRVIDLITNIDMASFQNHNGLSIFTRRLEHEVEICRKAQPYVIRVQAMDSSQAGTANETDTAGGGEYESGSPPSLERTESGEKDEDKLLCFPQRAALLKSILNFLKKIIPDATFTDSIRHLMDGTLPSSLKHIISNADYYGHSLFLLATDIVTVYVFHEPAMLTSLQDRGLTDVILQAVLVKDLNANREVLSAIPNICSALCLNARGLQAFVACKPFEKLFKVLLSPGYLVAMRRRRNGEGHGDMAAGLGAAVDELMRHQPSLRTQAMQDIVKLLNQLCEIGRDSSNVCAMSGPVQQGISRQLRPDQSIPGESSDDEDEFEDSQQGGGISFPSVPSGLLLAGPSSTSASDIKEKLTVPLMDYIINVTKFVEAVLTSNSTDDHCREFIRQDGLKPLMEIFRLPNLPLEFPMMPACQAANALVKSVVAYCRDQPVLDEAFRHMDVVLKEIKEISKARLESGGSAILNEWAQCPPNIEDAIREPTNTPLLHRLSYMHSYIGMMTCICKLNQSDIKTLYTNAWATEIGIRLLHEIADLYGFLLWETTILQQLGSEDGLAANECDAARADLKVVLANRKGVTEEDATSLLPLSLSSSNLDAATPMDVDGDQPAAAAVTAGLATPKRMSVQEKIRLHSQLLTKFLRPATAMGMKLCRITTELLSLMVGTGLKVTFET
;
A
#
# COMPACT_ATOMS: atom_id res chain seq x y z
N MET A 1 -14.32 -1.90 -23.34
CA MET A 1 -13.22 -2.79 -22.88
C MET A 1 -13.69 -3.48 -21.62
N LYS A 2 -13.40 -4.77 -21.48
CA LYS A 2 -14.05 -5.65 -20.50
C LYS A 2 -13.16 -5.94 -19.28
N ILE A 3 -11.93 -5.43 -19.33
CA ILE A 3 -11.32 -4.81 -18.16
C ILE A 3 -11.64 -3.32 -18.20
N ASP A 4 -12.28 -2.83 -17.14
CA ASP A 4 -12.60 -1.42 -17.01
C ASP A 4 -11.32 -0.63 -16.70
N ARG A 5 -10.61 -0.24 -17.77
CA ARG A 5 -9.38 0.55 -17.69
C ARG A 5 -9.61 1.91 -17.03
N SER A 6 -10.86 2.39 -16.93
CA SER A 6 -11.19 3.63 -16.22
C SER A 6 -11.16 3.48 -14.70
N LYS A 7 -11.31 2.25 -14.18
CA LYS A 7 -11.20 1.93 -12.74
C LYS A 7 -9.76 1.73 -12.26
N VAL A 8 -8.79 1.77 -13.18
CA VAL A 8 -7.37 1.62 -12.87
C VAL A 8 -6.85 2.91 -12.24
N LYS A 9 -6.74 2.93 -10.90
CA LYS A 9 -6.34 4.11 -10.12
C LYS A 9 -4.83 4.44 -10.20
N LYS A 10 -3.99 3.50 -10.62
CA LYS A 10 -2.52 3.63 -10.74
C LYS A 10 -2.04 2.99 -12.05
N VAL A 11 -0.95 3.48 -12.64
CA VAL A 11 -0.35 2.81 -13.80
C VAL A 11 0.10 1.40 -13.36
N PRO A 12 -0.44 0.33 -13.97
CA PRO A 12 -0.08 -1.04 -13.58
C PRO A 12 1.42 -1.24 -13.79
N GLY A 13 2.05 -1.92 -12.83
CA GLY A 13 3.48 -2.27 -12.87
C GLY A 13 3.82 -3.20 -14.04
N ASP A 14 5.06 -3.62 -14.17
CA ASP A 14 5.39 -4.67 -15.14
C ASP A 14 4.94 -6.04 -14.60
N ALA A 15 4.34 -6.87 -15.46
CA ALA A 15 4.00 -8.24 -15.08
C ALA A 15 5.27 -9.05 -14.77
N PRO A 16 5.24 -10.00 -13.82
CA PRO A 16 6.34 -10.93 -13.57
C PRO A 16 6.77 -11.67 -14.85
N ALA A 17 8.05 -12.05 -14.95
CA ALA A 17 8.60 -12.69 -16.14
C ALA A 17 7.82 -13.98 -16.53
N ASP A 18 7.56 -14.84 -15.55
CA ASP A 18 6.81 -16.09 -15.75
C ASP A 18 5.37 -15.82 -16.23
N THR A 19 4.74 -14.75 -15.71
CA THR A 19 3.42 -14.29 -16.16
C THR A 19 3.46 -13.83 -17.61
N LYS A 20 4.52 -13.11 -18.01
CA LYS A 20 4.68 -12.65 -19.40
C LYS A 20 4.82 -13.83 -20.36
N VAL A 21 5.55 -14.88 -19.99
CA VAL A 21 5.69 -16.10 -20.79
C VAL A 21 4.35 -16.80 -20.98
N LEU A 22 3.59 -16.99 -19.89
CA LEU A 22 2.28 -17.63 -19.97
C LEU A 22 1.27 -16.80 -20.79
N ILE A 23 1.27 -15.47 -20.62
CA ILE A 23 0.46 -14.57 -21.45
C ILE A 23 0.83 -14.74 -22.93
N GLN A 24 2.12 -14.75 -23.27
CA GLN A 24 2.56 -14.93 -24.66
C GLN A 24 2.14 -16.29 -25.24
N GLN A 25 2.24 -17.36 -24.46
CA GLN A 25 1.82 -18.70 -24.88
C GLN A 25 0.32 -18.72 -25.24
N ILE A 26 -0.55 -18.20 -24.36
CA ILE A 26 -2.00 -18.16 -24.61
C ILE A 26 -2.32 -17.19 -25.74
N THR A 27 -1.66 -16.03 -25.81
CA THR A 27 -1.86 -15.04 -26.87
C THR A 27 -1.56 -15.63 -28.26
N SER A 28 -0.55 -16.49 -28.38
CA SER A 28 -0.22 -17.17 -29.64
C SER A 28 -1.32 -18.13 -30.12
N ALA A 29 -2.13 -18.64 -29.19
CA ALA A 29 -3.24 -19.55 -29.45
C ALA A 29 -4.59 -18.86 -29.72
N LEU A 30 -4.74 -17.57 -29.39
CA LEU A 30 -6.01 -16.82 -29.56
C LEU A 30 -6.63 -16.82 -30.97
N PRO A 31 -5.86 -16.90 -32.08
CA PRO A 31 -6.45 -16.90 -33.43
C PRO A 31 -7.23 -18.18 -33.78
N ASP A 32 -6.88 -19.32 -33.17
CA ASP A 32 -7.47 -20.63 -33.46
C ASP A 32 -8.16 -21.18 -32.21
N GLU A 33 -9.51 -21.27 -32.26
CA GLU A 33 -10.33 -21.73 -31.14
C GLU A 33 -10.02 -23.19 -30.74
N ALA A 34 -9.59 -24.05 -31.68
CA ALA A 34 -9.21 -25.43 -31.37
C ALA A 34 -7.83 -25.53 -30.69
N LEU A 35 -6.88 -24.70 -31.14
CA LEU A 35 -5.57 -24.59 -30.52
C LEU A 35 -5.69 -23.97 -29.12
N LEU A 36 -6.53 -22.96 -28.96
CA LEU A 36 -6.86 -22.37 -27.67
C LEU A 36 -7.49 -23.40 -26.71
N ALA A 37 -8.45 -24.20 -27.18
CA ALA A 37 -9.05 -25.26 -26.37
C ALA A 37 -8.03 -26.32 -25.93
N THR A 38 -7.01 -26.60 -26.74
CA THR A 38 -5.93 -27.54 -26.41
C THR A 38 -4.97 -26.91 -25.39
N CYS A 39 -4.54 -25.67 -25.63
CA CYS A 39 -3.67 -24.92 -24.73
C CYS A 39 -4.30 -24.76 -23.33
N LEU A 40 -5.59 -24.44 -23.25
CA LEU A 40 -6.30 -24.34 -21.97
C LEU A 40 -6.49 -25.70 -21.28
N ALA A 41 -6.62 -26.79 -22.04
CA ALA A 41 -6.71 -28.13 -21.48
C ALA A 41 -5.38 -28.57 -20.84
N GLU A 42 -4.24 -28.22 -21.45
CA GLU A 42 -2.91 -28.49 -20.89
C GLU A 42 -2.60 -27.68 -19.62
N LEU A 43 -3.27 -26.53 -19.46
CA LEU A 43 -3.21 -25.66 -18.27
C LEU A 43 -4.29 -25.98 -17.21
N SER A 44 -5.27 -26.82 -17.56
CA SER A 44 -6.29 -27.35 -16.65
C SER A 44 -5.67 -28.41 -15.71
N PRO A 45 -6.28 -28.73 -14.55
CA PRO A 45 -5.64 -29.60 -13.53
C PRO A 45 -5.20 -30.95 -14.14
N PRO A 46 -3.97 -31.44 -13.85
CA PRO A 46 -3.37 -31.50 -12.51
C PRO A 46 -2.05 -30.72 -12.30
N LYS A 47 -1.64 -29.81 -13.20
CA LYS A 47 -0.43 -29.00 -12.98
C LYS A 47 -0.73 -27.80 -12.08
N SER A 48 0.08 -27.61 -11.05
CA SER A 48 -0.07 -26.50 -10.10
C SER A 48 0.18 -25.15 -10.79
N TRP A 49 -0.45 -24.08 -10.28
CA TRP A 49 -0.26 -22.74 -10.83
C TRP A 49 1.11 -22.19 -10.40
N GLU A 50 2.10 -22.35 -11.28
CA GLU A 50 3.51 -21.98 -11.03
C GLU A 50 3.78 -20.46 -11.18
N VAL A 51 2.82 -19.70 -11.70
CA VAL A 51 3.00 -18.28 -12.03
C VAL A 51 2.73 -17.38 -10.82
N ALA A 52 3.64 -16.43 -10.58
CA ALA A 52 3.48 -15.43 -9.53
C ALA A 52 2.16 -14.64 -9.64
N LYS A 53 1.57 -14.31 -8.49
CA LYS A 53 0.33 -13.52 -8.41
C LYS A 53 0.56 -12.15 -9.06
N CYS A 54 -0.33 -11.75 -9.96
CA CYS A 54 -0.21 -10.49 -10.69
C CYS A 54 -1.56 -9.74 -10.79
N GLU A 55 -1.50 -8.49 -11.23
CA GLU A 55 -2.71 -7.69 -11.41
C GLU A 55 -3.53 -8.23 -12.59
N LEU A 56 -4.86 -8.35 -12.41
CA LEU A 56 -5.75 -8.86 -13.47
C LEU A 56 -5.66 -8.03 -14.76
N PHE A 57 -5.24 -6.75 -14.68
CA PHE A 57 -5.03 -5.87 -15.82
C PHE A 57 -4.11 -6.47 -16.90
N HIS A 58 -3.06 -7.20 -16.52
CA HIS A 58 -2.10 -7.79 -17.48
C HIS A 58 -2.76 -8.80 -18.42
N TRP A 59 -3.86 -9.40 -17.99
CA TRP A 59 -4.61 -10.40 -18.74
C TRP A 59 -5.69 -9.79 -19.64
N SER A 60 -5.71 -8.45 -19.80
CA SER A 60 -6.82 -7.76 -20.48
C SER A 60 -7.07 -8.21 -21.92
N GLU A 61 -6.02 -8.53 -22.68
CA GLU A 61 -6.16 -8.98 -24.07
C GLU A 61 -6.84 -10.35 -24.14
N ILE A 62 -6.35 -11.31 -23.36
CA ILE A 62 -6.89 -12.67 -23.26
C ILE A 62 -8.34 -12.63 -22.76
N LEU A 63 -8.62 -11.86 -21.70
CA LEU A 63 -9.96 -11.74 -21.12
C LEU A 63 -10.96 -11.07 -22.07
N ASN A 64 -10.52 -10.09 -22.89
CA ASN A 64 -11.40 -9.51 -23.90
C ASN A 64 -11.79 -10.55 -24.96
N LYS A 65 -10.84 -11.39 -25.42
CA LYS A 65 -11.11 -12.46 -26.38
C LYS A 65 -12.01 -13.54 -25.79
N PHE A 66 -11.80 -13.92 -24.53
CA PHE A 66 -12.70 -14.83 -23.82
C PHE A 66 -14.11 -14.28 -23.79
N ASP A 67 -14.31 -13.02 -23.44
CA ASP A 67 -15.67 -12.46 -23.46
C ASP A 67 -16.27 -12.41 -24.87
N ASP A 68 -15.48 -12.20 -25.93
CA ASP A 68 -16.02 -12.29 -27.31
C ASP A 68 -16.54 -13.71 -27.62
N ILE A 69 -15.86 -14.75 -27.14
CA ILE A 69 -16.30 -16.14 -27.25
C ILE A 69 -17.54 -16.39 -26.39
N LEU A 70 -17.53 -15.94 -25.12
CA LEU A 70 -18.68 -16.05 -24.22
C LEU A 70 -19.89 -15.29 -24.77
N ALA A 71 -19.71 -14.12 -25.36
CA ALA A 71 -20.76 -13.32 -25.96
C ALA A 71 -21.46 -14.10 -27.08
N LYS A 72 -20.69 -14.69 -28.02
CA LYS A 72 -21.23 -15.55 -29.08
C LYS A 72 -21.97 -16.77 -28.51
N ALA A 73 -21.43 -17.40 -27.46
CA ALA A 73 -22.04 -18.55 -26.81
C ALA A 73 -23.37 -18.21 -26.12
N THR A 74 -23.48 -17.00 -25.56
CA THR A 74 -24.67 -16.51 -24.83
C THR A 74 -25.77 -15.95 -25.71
N GLU A 75 -25.61 -15.92 -27.04
CA GLU A 75 -26.67 -15.44 -27.94
C GLU A 75 -27.91 -16.34 -27.83
N THR A 76 -29.04 -15.78 -27.40
CA THR A 76 -30.27 -16.55 -27.16
C THR A 76 -31.24 -16.48 -28.34
N THR A 77 -31.81 -17.63 -28.71
CA THR A 77 -32.97 -17.72 -29.62
C THR A 77 -34.01 -18.64 -29.00
N GLU A 78 -35.23 -18.15 -28.79
CA GLU A 78 -36.37 -18.94 -28.31
C GLU A 78 -36.01 -19.88 -27.14
N TRP A 79 -35.48 -19.32 -26.03
CA TRP A 79 -35.03 -20.04 -24.81
C TRP A 79 -33.79 -20.93 -24.94
N THR A 80 -33.13 -20.97 -26.10
CA THR A 80 -31.91 -21.77 -26.31
C THR A 80 -30.69 -20.86 -26.47
N LEU A 81 -29.62 -21.11 -25.73
CA LEU A 81 -28.33 -20.45 -25.93
C LEU A 81 -27.62 -21.00 -27.17
N ALA A 82 -26.80 -20.18 -27.83
CA ALA A 82 -26.07 -20.61 -29.02
C ALA A 82 -25.14 -21.81 -28.75
N CYS A 83 -24.55 -21.90 -27.55
CA CYS A 83 -23.74 -23.06 -27.14
C CYS A 83 -24.54 -24.35 -26.93
N ASP A 84 -25.85 -24.25 -26.72
CA ASP A 84 -26.73 -25.40 -26.43
C ASP A 84 -27.39 -25.93 -27.71
N ARG A 85 -27.12 -25.31 -28.86
CA ARG A 85 -27.66 -25.76 -30.15
C ARG A 85 -27.01 -27.08 -30.59
N PRO A 86 -27.78 -27.98 -31.24
CA PRO A 86 -27.22 -29.19 -31.83
C PRO A 86 -26.08 -28.86 -32.80
N GLY A 87 -24.89 -29.43 -32.56
CA GLY A 87 -23.69 -29.19 -33.37
C GLY A 87 -22.69 -28.17 -32.82
N ALA A 88 -22.99 -27.52 -31.69
CA ALA A 88 -22.11 -26.53 -31.04
C ALA A 88 -21.20 -27.10 -29.92
N GLU A 89 -21.03 -28.43 -29.86
CA GLU A 89 -20.28 -29.12 -28.80
C GLU A 89 -18.84 -28.60 -28.61
N ALA A 90 -18.14 -28.31 -29.70
CA ALA A 90 -16.78 -27.76 -29.64
C ALA A 90 -16.74 -26.36 -29.00
N THR A 91 -17.75 -25.53 -29.29
CA THR A 91 -17.89 -24.20 -28.67
C THR A 91 -18.23 -24.33 -27.20
N LYS A 92 -19.12 -25.26 -26.82
CA LYS A 92 -19.47 -25.53 -25.42
C LYS A 92 -18.26 -26.01 -24.61
N ASP A 93 -17.47 -26.95 -25.15
CA ASP A 93 -16.22 -27.43 -24.53
C ASP A 93 -15.22 -26.29 -24.32
N LEU A 94 -15.04 -25.43 -25.33
CA LEU A 94 -14.18 -24.25 -25.21
C LEU A 94 -14.67 -23.27 -24.12
N VAL A 95 -15.98 -23.02 -24.04
CA VAL A 95 -16.56 -22.17 -22.98
C VAL A 95 -16.27 -22.75 -21.60
N MET A 96 -16.44 -24.05 -21.39
CA MET A 96 -16.13 -24.69 -20.12
C MET A 96 -14.65 -24.52 -19.75
N LYS A 97 -13.73 -24.74 -20.69
CA LYS A 97 -12.28 -24.54 -20.47
C LYS A 97 -11.93 -23.09 -20.14
N ILE A 98 -12.58 -22.12 -20.79
CA ILE A 98 -12.43 -20.70 -20.48
C ILE A 98 -12.89 -20.40 -19.04
N LEU A 99 -14.02 -20.96 -18.60
CA LEU A 99 -14.55 -20.76 -17.25
C LEU A 99 -13.60 -21.32 -16.19
N VAL A 100 -13.09 -22.54 -16.38
CA VAL A 100 -12.12 -23.19 -15.49
C VAL A 100 -10.84 -22.37 -15.38
N PHE A 101 -10.25 -21.96 -16.51
CA PHE A 101 -9.04 -21.13 -16.52
C PHE A 101 -9.29 -19.76 -15.87
N THR A 102 -10.43 -19.12 -16.15
CA THR A 102 -10.79 -17.84 -15.53
C THR A 102 -10.90 -17.99 -14.01
N GLY A 103 -11.41 -19.13 -13.51
CA GLY A 103 -11.45 -19.44 -12.08
C GLY A 103 -10.06 -19.48 -11.45
N GLN A 104 -9.13 -20.21 -12.07
CA GLN A 104 -7.73 -20.27 -11.63
C GLN A 104 -7.06 -18.89 -11.66
N LEU A 105 -7.26 -18.14 -12.75
CA LEU A 105 -6.70 -16.80 -12.89
C LEU A 105 -7.21 -15.85 -11.80
N ILE A 106 -8.50 -15.89 -11.46
CA ILE A 106 -9.08 -15.06 -10.39
C ILE A 106 -8.55 -15.45 -9.02
N GLU A 107 -8.30 -16.74 -8.77
CA GLU A 107 -7.67 -17.22 -7.54
C GLU A 107 -6.25 -16.65 -7.39
N HIS A 108 -5.47 -16.62 -8.48
CA HIS A 108 -4.08 -16.18 -8.53
C HIS A 108 -3.85 -14.75 -9.05
N SER A 109 -4.85 -13.87 -8.95
CA SER A 109 -4.72 -12.44 -9.30
C SER A 109 -5.25 -11.50 -8.21
N PHE A 110 -4.89 -10.22 -8.30
CA PHE A 110 -5.46 -9.14 -7.51
C PHE A 110 -6.13 -8.07 -8.40
N SER A 111 -6.80 -7.08 -7.81
CA SER A 111 -7.66 -6.12 -8.51
C SER A 111 -8.84 -6.78 -9.26
N ARG A 112 -9.48 -7.79 -8.66
CA ARG A 112 -10.59 -8.57 -9.24
C ARG A 112 -11.80 -7.73 -9.67
N HIS A 113 -11.99 -6.56 -9.08
CA HIS A 113 -13.03 -5.58 -9.45
C HIS A 113 -12.93 -5.06 -10.88
N LEU A 114 -11.82 -5.34 -11.58
CA LEU A 114 -11.60 -5.01 -12.98
C LEU A 114 -12.38 -5.93 -13.95
N TYR A 115 -12.80 -7.12 -13.50
CA TYR A 115 -13.56 -8.08 -14.31
C TYR A 115 -14.96 -7.53 -14.66
N ASN A 116 -15.31 -7.46 -15.94
CA ASN A 116 -16.57 -6.85 -16.40
C ASN A 116 -17.41 -7.76 -17.31
N SER A 117 -17.24 -9.09 -17.18
CA SER A 117 -17.93 -10.11 -17.99
C SER A 117 -19.04 -10.84 -17.22
N MET A 118 -19.56 -10.22 -16.15
CA MET A 118 -20.57 -10.83 -15.28
C MET A 118 -21.90 -11.11 -16.00
N ASP A 119 -22.31 -10.25 -16.93
CA ASP A 119 -23.55 -10.44 -17.70
C ASP A 119 -23.51 -11.74 -18.51
N ARG A 120 -22.32 -12.14 -19.00
CA ARG A 120 -22.11 -13.41 -19.72
C ARG A 120 -22.26 -14.60 -18.78
N LEU A 121 -21.68 -14.53 -17.59
CA LEU A 121 -21.81 -15.58 -16.57
C LEU A 121 -23.27 -15.76 -16.14
N ILE A 122 -24.01 -14.66 -15.96
CA ILE A 122 -25.43 -14.69 -15.61
C ILE A 122 -26.25 -15.37 -16.70
N ALA A 123 -26.00 -15.06 -17.98
CA ALA A 123 -26.70 -15.68 -19.10
C ALA A 123 -26.40 -17.19 -19.22
N LEU A 124 -25.17 -17.62 -18.95
CA LEU A 124 -24.79 -19.04 -18.99
C LEU A 124 -25.46 -19.89 -17.90
N LEU A 125 -25.95 -19.29 -16.81
CA LEU A 125 -26.76 -20.00 -15.80
C LEU A 125 -28.11 -20.47 -16.35
N ASP A 126 -28.58 -19.90 -17.46
CA ASP A 126 -29.83 -20.26 -18.14
C ASP A 126 -29.66 -21.43 -19.12
N SER A 127 -28.43 -21.98 -19.27
CA SER A 127 -28.12 -23.11 -20.15
C SER A 127 -28.94 -24.37 -19.83
N ASP A 128 -29.22 -25.21 -20.82
CA ASP A 128 -29.83 -26.52 -20.60
C ASP A 128 -28.86 -27.56 -20.00
N ASP A 129 -27.55 -27.34 -20.13
CA ASP A 129 -26.50 -28.24 -19.68
C ASP A 129 -26.02 -27.92 -18.27
N MET A 130 -26.35 -28.81 -17.33
CA MET A 130 -26.02 -28.62 -15.92
C MET A 130 -24.51 -28.70 -15.63
N LEU A 131 -23.70 -29.30 -16.49
CA LEU A 131 -22.23 -29.30 -16.34
C LEU A 131 -21.65 -27.91 -16.65
N LEU A 132 -22.20 -27.22 -17.65
CA LEU A 132 -21.83 -25.84 -17.95
C LEU A 132 -22.24 -24.91 -16.81
N VAL A 133 -23.46 -25.06 -16.28
CA VAL A 133 -23.95 -24.32 -15.11
C VAL A 133 -23.04 -24.54 -13.89
N GLN A 134 -22.60 -25.77 -13.64
CA GLN A 134 -21.64 -26.07 -12.56
C GLN A 134 -20.33 -25.28 -12.73
N ASN A 135 -19.72 -25.26 -13.93
CA ASN A 135 -18.48 -24.51 -14.18
C ASN A 135 -18.64 -23.00 -13.93
N VAL A 136 -19.79 -22.43 -14.30
CA VAL A 136 -20.12 -21.02 -14.01
C VAL A 136 -20.22 -20.82 -12.49
N LEU A 137 -20.93 -21.70 -11.78
CA LEU A 137 -21.07 -21.62 -10.32
C LEU A 137 -19.74 -21.78 -9.60
N THR A 138 -18.84 -22.65 -10.06
CA THR A 138 -17.49 -22.80 -9.50
C THR A 138 -16.69 -21.50 -9.64
N LEU A 139 -16.77 -20.82 -10.80
CA LEU A 139 -16.14 -19.50 -10.97
C LEU A 139 -16.77 -18.45 -10.05
N LEU A 140 -18.09 -18.40 -9.95
CA LEU A 140 -18.81 -17.48 -9.05
C LEU A 140 -18.47 -17.73 -7.57
N TYR A 141 -18.32 -19.00 -7.18
CA TYR A 141 -17.85 -19.38 -5.85
C TYR A 141 -16.44 -18.86 -5.56
N THR A 142 -15.52 -18.92 -6.53
CA THR A 142 -14.18 -18.34 -6.39
C THR A 142 -14.26 -16.83 -6.17
N PHE A 143 -15.15 -16.12 -6.87
CA PHE A 143 -15.38 -14.69 -6.62
C PHE A 143 -15.96 -14.41 -5.23
N SER A 144 -16.97 -15.18 -4.79
CA SER A 144 -17.64 -14.97 -3.50
C SER A 144 -16.71 -15.22 -2.32
N LYS A 145 -15.87 -16.27 -2.40
CA LYS A 145 -14.92 -16.62 -1.34
C LYS A 145 -13.75 -15.64 -1.22
N ARG A 146 -13.29 -15.06 -2.35
CA ARG A 146 -12.02 -14.30 -2.40
C ARG A 146 -12.21 -12.78 -2.47
N SER A 147 -13.45 -12.30 -2.54
CA SER A 147 -13.72 -10.86 -2.65
C SER A 147 -15.17 -10.49 -2.38
N SER A 148 -15.39 -9.28 -1.86
CA SER A 148 -16.67 -8.58 -1.88
C SER A 148 -17.05 -8.04 -3.28
N PHE A 149 -16.52 -8.62 -4.36
CA PHE A 149 -16.78 -8.16 -5.72
C PHE A 149 -18.26 -8.30 -6.09
N LEU A 150 -18.86 -9.45 -5.80
CA LEU A 150 -20.25 -9.76 -6.16
C LEU A 150 -21.25 -8.82 -5.45
N THR A 151 -20.96 -8.40 -4.22
CA THR A 151 -21.83 -7.48 -3.47
C THR A 151 -21.71 -6.02 -3.92
N ARG A 152 -20.68 -5.70 -4.72
CA ARG A 152 -20.40 -4.35 -5.24
C ARG A 152 -20.77 -4.19 -6.71
N LEU A 153 -21.47 -5.17 -7.29
CA LEU A 153 -21.96 -5.10 -8.66
C LEU A 153 -23.07 -4.05 -8.81
N ARG A 154 -23.34 -3.64 -10.06
CA ARG A 154 -24.45 -2.73 -10.38
C ARG A 154 -25.78 -3.39 -10.02
N GLU A 155 -26.74 -2.62 -9.53
CA GLU A 155 -28.01 -3.13 -9.00
C GLU A 155 -28.76 -4.07 -9.97
N GLU A 156 -28.79 -3.75 -11.26
CA GLU A 156 -29.41 -4.59 -12.30
C GLU A 156 -28.74 -5.98 -12.41
N ILE A 157 -27.41 -6.01 -12.44
CA ILE A 157 -26.60 -7.24 -12.52
C ILE A 157 -26.77 -8.06 -11.25
N THR A 158 -26.73 -7.40 -10.10
CA THR A 158 -26.95 -7.97 -8.78
C THR A 158 -28.31 -8.69 -8.72
N LYS A 159 -29.40 -8.00 -9.11
CA LYS A 159 -30.75 -8.60 -9.13
C LYS A 159 -30.82 -9.82 -10.05
N GLY A 160 -30.26 -9.72 -11.26
CA GLY A 160 -30.27 -10.82 -12.24
C GLY A 160 -29.49 -12.06 -11.79
N LEU A 161 -28.33 -11.86 -11.15
CA LEU A 161 -27.49 -12.93 -10.60
C LEU A 161 -28.18 -13.62 -9.42
N PHE A 162 -28.60 -12.84 -8.42
CA PHE A 162 -29.15 -13.40 -7.19
C PHE A 162 -30.50 -14.08 -7.39
N LEU A 163 -31.32 -13.64 -8.35
CA LEU A 163 -32.53 -14.36 -8.75
C LEU A 163 -32.18 -15.79 -9.22
N ARG A 164 -31.20 -15.94 -10.12
CA ARG A 164 -30.81 -17.25 -10.66
C ARG A 164 -30.18 -18.15 -9.60
N LEU A 165 -29.33 -17.58 -8.74
CA LEU A 165 -28.74 -18.31 -7.61
C LEU A 165 -29.80 -18.79 -6.62
N GLN A 166 -30.81 -17.97 -6.34
CA GLN A 166 -31.95 -18.36 -5.49
C GLN A 166 -32.73 -19.51 -6.13
N LEU A 167 -33.10 -19.41 -7.41
CA LEU A 167 -33.80 -20.46 -8.14
C LEU A 167 -33.02 -21.80 -8.18
N LEU A 168 -31.69 -21.74 -8.29
CA LEU A 168 -30.83 -22.94 -8.21
C LEU A 168 -30.70 -23.50 -6.79
N ALA A 169 -30.79 -22.63 -5.78
CA ALA A 169 -30.71 -23.00 -4.36
C ALA A 169 -32.03 -23.56 -3.81
N GLU A 170 -33.15 -23.32 -4.50
CA GLU A 170 -34.50 -23.73 -4.07
C GLU A 170 -34.60 -25.21 -3.72
N THR A 171 -35.50 -25.49 -2.77
CA THR A 171 -35.73 -26.83 -2.26
C THR A 171 -36.75 -27.56 -3.14
N TRP A 172 -36.28 -28.61 -3.81
CA TRP A 172 -37.01 -29.46 -4.76
C TRP A 172 -37.39 -30.82 -4.17
N GLY A 173 -36.90 -31.09 -2.97
CA GLY A 173 -37.03 -32.34 -2.21
C GLY A 173 -36.49 -32.12 -0.79
N GLY A 174 -36.67 -33.11 0.07
CA GLY A 174 -36.28 -33.08 1.48
C GLY A 174 -37.03 -34.15 2.25
N LYS A 175 -36.64 -34.43 3.51
CA LYS A 175 -37.36 -35.41 4.35
C LYS A 175 -38.89 -35.16 4.37
N VAL A 176 -39.31 -33.90 4.27
CA VAL A 176 -40.71 -33.46 4.20
C VAL A 176 -41.43 -33.89 2.91
N ASN A 177 -40.71 -33.97 1.78
CA ASN A 177 -41.23 -34.38 0.46
C ASN A 177 -40.97 -35.88 0.16
N GLY A 178 -40.46 -36.64 1.13
CA GLY A 178 -40.31 -38.11 1.05
C GLY A 178 -38.95 -38.63 0.55
N PHE A 179 -37.97 -37.76 0.25
CA PHE A 179 -36.60 -38.16 -0.11
C PHE A 179 -35.58 -37.05 0.22
N GLY A 180 -34.41 -37.42 0.75
CA GLY A 180 -33.32 -36.48 1.07
C GLY A 180 -32.24 -36.39 -0.01
N LEU A 181 -31.32 -35.42 0.12
CA LEU A 181 -30.23 -35.18 -0.84
C LEU A 181 -29.37 -36.42 -1.12
N ALA A 182 -29.04 -37.22 -0.09
CA ALA A 182 -28.22 -38.42 -0.26
C ALA A 182 -28.85 -39.42 -1.25
N LYS A 183 -30.18 -39.64 -1.14
CA LYS A 183 -30.94 -40.53 -2.03
C LYS A 183 -30.95 -40.01 -3.48
N CYS A 184 -30.95 -38.69 -3.69
CA CYS A 184 -30.81 -38.11 -5.04
C CYS A 184 -29.47 -38.44 -5.71
N CYS A 185 -28.43 -38.69 -4.92
CA CYS A 185 -27.07 -38.95 -5.40
C CYS A 185 -26.78 -40.43 -5.65
N GLU A 186 -27.73 -41.31 -5.35
CA GLU A 186 -27.64 -42.75 -5.62
C GLU A 186 -28.21 -43.07 -7.01
N ASP A 187 -27.60 -44.06 -7.68
CA ASP A 187 -28.08 -44.59 -8.97
C ASP A 187 -29.15 -45.65 -8.71
N ILE A 188 -30.35 -45.18 -8.36
CA ILE A 188 -31.52 -46.00 -8.07
C ILE A 188 -32.64 -45.73 -9.07
N SER A 189 -33.52 -46.73 -9.27
CA SER A 189 -34.66 -46.64 -10.18
C SER A 189 -35.62 -45.49 -9.81
N LEU A 190 -36.18 -44.83 -10.82
CA LEU A 190 -37.13 -43.73 -10.67
C LEU A 190 -38.37 -44.12 -9.84
N GLU A 191 -38.75 -45.41 -9.83
CA GLU A 191 -39.87 -45.95 -9.05
C GLU A 191 -39.70 -45.79 -7.53
N GLN A 192 -38.46 -45.59 -7.06
CA GLN A 192 -38.16 -45.36 -5.65
C GLN A 192 -38.36 -43.89 -5.23
N PHE A 193 -38.61 -43.00 -6.20
CA PHE A 193 -38.89 -41.59 -5.96
C PHE A 193 -40.40 -41.31 -6.08
N PRO A 194 -40.93 -40.32 -5.33
CA PRO A 194 -42.29 -39.86 -5.52
C PRO A 194 -42.54 -39.35 -6.96
N THR A 195 -43.77 -39.50 -7.45
CA THR A 195 -44.16 -38.97 -8.77
C THR A 195 -44.02 -37.45 -8.87
N THR A 196 -44.01 -36.76 -7.73
CA THR A 196 -43.77 -35.32 -7.64
C THR A 196 -42.36 -34.91 -8.09
N SER A 197 -41.38 -35.81 -8.08
CA SER A 197 -39.99 -35.51 -8.46
C SER A 197 -39.80 -35.15 -9.93
N THR A 198 -40.74 -35.54 -10.81
CA THR A 198 -40.75 -35.25 -12.25
C THR A 198 -41.94 -34.39 -12.67
N THR A 199 -42.63 -33.81 -11.69
CA THR A 199 -43.85 -33.01 -11.90
C THR A 199 -43.55 -31.55 -11.63
N VAL A 200 -43.97 -30.67 -12.54
CA VAL A 200 -43.89 -29.23 -12.37
C VAL A 200 -45.25 -28.72 -11.90
N HIS A 201 -45.29 -28.18 -10.69
CA HIS A 201 -46.43 -27.46 -10.15
C HIS A 201 -46.02 -26.00 -9.91
N PHE A 202 -46.59 -25.06 -10.68
CA PHE A 202 -46.20 -23.65 -10.64
C PHE A 202 -47.43 -22.75 -10.59
N GLU A 203 -47.51 -21.92 -9.55
CA GLU A 203 -48.63 -21.01 -9.30
C GLU A 203 -48.20 -19.56 -9.55
N PHE A 204 -49.01 -18.81 -10.31
CA PHE A 204 -48.81 -17.38 -10.50
C PHE A 204 -50.12 -16.62 -10.60
N PHE A 205 -50.08 -15.37 -10.18
CA PHE A 205 -51.21 -14.45 -10.28
C PHE A 205 -51.29 -13.87 -11.70
N SER A 206 -52.47 -13.96 -12.32
CA SER A 206 -52.76 -13.30 -13.59
C SER A 206 -52.78 -11.79 -13.40
N GLU A 207 -52.23 -11.06 -14.37
CA GLU A 207 -52.28 -9.59 -14.44
C GLU A 207 -53.69 -9.06 -14.74
N GLN A 208 -54.63 -9.95 -15.11
CA GLN A 208 -56.03 -9.61 -15.31
C GLN A 208 -56.78 -9.63 -13.97
N GLU A 209 -57.09 -8.44 -13.45
CA GLU A 209 -57.98 -8.26 -12.30
C GLU A 209 -59.43 -8.55 -12.76
N VAL A 210 -60.08 -9.54 -12.15
CA VAL A 210 -61.51 -9.81 -12.36
C VAL A 210 -62.28 -9.14 -11.23
N GLU A 211 -63.33 -8.39 -11.58
CA GLU A 211 -64.27 -7.84 -10.60
C GLU A 211 -65.23 -8.94 -10.16
N ASP A 212 -65.22 -9.29 -8.86
CA ASP A 212 -66.24 -10.16 -8.26
C ASP A 212 -67.63 -9.47 -8.31
N GLU A 213 -68.71 -10.24 -8.13
CA GLU A 213 -70.11 -9.74 -8.08
C GLU A 213 -70.34 -8.60 -7.04
N ASN A 214 -69.39 -8.39 -6.12
CA ASN A 214 -69.39 -7.32 -5.12
C ASN A 214 -68.51 -6.11 -5.49
N GLY A 215 -67.97 -6.03 -6.72
CA GLY A 215 -67.09 -4.94 -7.17
C GLY A 215 -65.69 -4.94 -6.56
N LEU A 216 -65.26 -6.04 -5.91
CA LEU A 216 -63.88 -6.21 -5.46
C LEU A 216 -63.04 -6.81 -6.59
N LYS A 217 -61.95 -6.13 -6.92
CA LYS A 217 -60.93 -6.63 -7.85
C LYS A 217 -60.15 -7.76 -7.17
N ARG A 218 -60.21 -8.97 -7.73
CA ARG A 218 -59.38 -10.10 -7.32
C ARG A 218 -58.48 -10.52 -8.48
N SER A 219 -57.22 -10.79 -8.16
CA SER A 219 -56.30 -11.42 -9.11
C SER A 219 -56.61 -12.92 -9.19
N VAL A 220 -56.71 -13.44 -10.42
CA VAL A 220 -56.95 -14.87 -10.68
C VAL A 220 -55.62 -15.62 -10.54
N THR A 221 -55.57 -16.63 -9.68
CA THR A 221 -54.40 -17.53 -9.61
C THR A 221 -54.46 -18.55 -10.74
N ASN A 222 -53.47 -18.53 -11.62
CA ASN A 222 -53.24 -19.55 -12.63
C ASN A 222 -52.29 -20.62 -12.07
N ILE A 223 -52.59 -21.89 -12.36
CA ILE A 223 -51.81 -23.04 -11.92
C ILE A 223 -51.38 -23.83 -13.16
N ILE A 224 -50.06 -24.00 -13.31
CA ILE A 224 -49.45 -24.89 -14.31
C ILE A 224 -49.10 -26.18 -13.59
N HIS A 225 -49.74 -27.28 -13.98
CA HIS A 225 -49.48 -28.62 -13.43
C HIS A 225 -49.16 -29.59 -14.57
N VAL A 226 -47.89 -29.99 -14.67
CA VAL A 226 -47.38 -30.87 -15.72
C VAL A 226 -46.70 -32.08 -15.09
N GLU A 227 -47.32 -33.25 -15.21
CA GLU A 227 -46.80 -34.51 -14.66
C GLU A 227 -45.88 -35.24 -15.64
N ASN A 228 -44.92 -36.01 -15.11
CA ASN A 228 -44.00 -36.86 -15.86
C ASN A 228 -43.27 -36.12 -17.00
N VAL A 229 -42.71 -34.95 -16.70
CA VAL A 229 -41.97 -34.12 -17.66
C VAL A 229 -40.82 -34.89 -18.31
N ASP A 230 -40.21 -35.82 -17.57
CA ASP A 230 -39.15 -36.72 -18.03
C ASP A 230 -39.56 -37.59 -19.23
N LYS A 231 -40.85 -37.90 -19.36
CA LYS A 231 -41.43 -38.73 -20.45
C LYS A 231 -41.80 -37.93 -21.70
N MET A 232 -41.66 -36.60 -21.68
CA MET A 232 -41.98 -35.73 -22.83
C MET A 232 -40.89 -35.67 -23.91
N LYS A 233 -39.89 -36.56 -23.84
CA LYS A 233 -38.80 -36.74 -24.82
C LYS A 233 -39.38 -37.31 -26.12
N PRO A 234 -39.76 -36.45 -27.09
CA PRO A 234 -38.80 -35.90 -28.03
C PRO A 234 -38.69 -34.37 -28.03
N LYS A 235 -39.46 -33.67 -27.19
CA LYS A 235 -39.40 -32.20 -27.09
C LYS A 235 -38.20 -31.75 -26.24
N THR A 236 -37.57 -30.64 -26.64
CA THR A 236 -36.55 -29.96 -25.84
C THR A 236 -37.22 -29.08 -24.77
N ILE A 237 -36.49 -28.75 -23.70
CA ILE A 237 -36.99 -27.85 -22.63
C ILE A 237 -37.48 -26.51 -23.22
N PRO A 238 -36.75 -25.84 -24.14
CA PRO A 238 -37.22 -24.65 -24.86
C PRO A 238 -38.56 -24.82 -25.60
N GLN A 239 -38.78 -25.97 -26.23
CA GLN A 239 -40.04 -26.24 -26.95
C GLN A 239 -41.21 -26.38 -25.97
N ILE A 240 -41.02 -27.10 -24.86
CA ILE A 240 -42.02 -27.23 -23.80
C ILE A 240 -42.32 -25.85 -23.20
N MET A 241 -41.29 -25.04 -22.95
CA MET A 241 -41.45 -23.68 -22.42
C MET A 241 -42.26 -22.78 -23.37
N ASN A 242 -41.99 -22.82 -24.67
CA ASN A 242 -42.75 -22.06 -25.67
C ASN A 242 -44.22 -22.47 -25.73
N ASP A 243 -44.51 -23.78 -25.61
CA ASP A 243 -45.88 -24.29 -25.55
C ASP A 243 -46.60 -23.74 -24.30
N LEU A 244 -45.96 -23.81 -23.13
CA LEU A 244 -46.53 -23.33 -21.86
C LEU A 244 -46.75 -21.81 -21.85
N VAL A 245 -45.83 -21.03 -22.38
CA VAL A 245 -45.97 -19.56 -22.48
C VAL A 245 -47.15 -19.17 -23.37
N ARG A 246 -47.34 -19.90 -24.49
CA ARG A 246 -48.47 -19.67 -25.40
C ARG A 246 -49.81 -20.10 -24.81
N GLU A 247 -49.83 -21.21 -24.09
CA GLU A 247 -51.06 -21.78 -23.50
C GLU A 247 -51.55 -20.97 -22.30
N TYR A 248 -50.65 -20.61 -21.37
CA TYR A 248 -51.02 -20.00 -20.09
C TYR A 248 -50.78 -18.48 -20.01
N SER A 249 -50.28 -17.84 -21.08
CA SER A 249 -49.99 -16.39 -21.13
C SER A 249 -49.16 -15.90 -19.93
N ILE A 250 -48.00 -16.53 -19.74
CA ILE A 250 -47.17 -16.37 -18.54
C ILE A 250 -46.44 -15.01 -18.55
N PRO A 251 -46.54 -14.17 -17.50
CA PRO A 251 -45.82 -12.89 -17.40
C PRO A 251 -44.30 -13.07 -17.46
N GLU A 252 -43.58 -12.12 -18.10
CA GLU A 252 -42.11 -12.20 -18.28
C GLU A 252 -41.35 -12.41 -16.96
N SER A 253 -41.80 -11.81 -15.86
CA SER A 253 -41.20 -11.96 -14.53
C SER A 253 -41.28 -13.38 -13.95
N LYS A 254 -42.19 -14.22 -14.46
CA LYS A 254 -42.42 -15.60 -14.00
C LYS A 254 -41.89 -16.67 -14.94
N GLN A 255 -41.48 -16.30 -16.15
CA GLN A 255 -40.98 -17.25 -17.13
C GLN A 255 -39.64 -17.88 -16.72
N ILE A 256 -38.67 -17.10 -16.22
CA ILE A 256 -37.38 -17.63 -15.75
C ILE A 256 -37.56 -18.60 -14.57
N PRO A 257 -38.31 -18.27 -13.49
CA PRO A 257 -38.60 -19.23 -12.42
C PRO A 257 -39.20 -20.56 -12.92
N LEU A 258 -40.20 -20.51 -13.80
CA LEU A 258 -40.81 -21.71 -14.37
C LEU A 258 -39.80 -22.52 -15.19
N TYR A 259 -38.95 -21.86 -15.99
CA TYR A 259 -37.92 -22.53 -16.78
C TYR A 259 -36.94 -23.34 -15.90
N PHE A 260 -36.54 -22.80 -14.75
CA PHE A 260 -35.64 -23.50 -13.82
C PHE A 260 -36.32 -24.73 -13.19
N HIS A 261 -37.59 -24.62 -12.80
CA HIS A 261 -38.39 -25.75 -12.30
C HIS A 261 -38.58 -26.83 -13.37
N LEU A 262 -38.86 -26.42 -14.61
CA LEU A 262 -39.00 -27.31 -15.74
C LEU A 262 -37.70 -28.04 -16.08
N ARG A 263 -36.57 -27.32 -16.14
CA ARG A 263 -35.24 -27.91 -16.38
C ARG A 263 -34.91 -28.97 -15.34
N LEU A 264 -35.24 -28.71 -14.08
CA LEU A 264 -35.01 -29.63 -12.98
C LEU A 264 -35.85 -30.91 -13.10
N ALA A 265 -37.17 -30.77 -13.30
CA ALA A 265 -38.09 -31.90 -13.44
C ALA A 265 -37.78 -32.75 -14.68
N TYR A 266 -37.40 -32.11 -15.79
CA TYR A 266 -36.99 -32.79 -17.03
C TYR A 266 -35.70 -33.60 -16.84
N SER A 267 -34.74 -33.06 -16.08
CA SER A 267 -33.42 -33.65 -15.86
C SER A 267 -33.39 -34.69 -14.74
N PHE A 268 -34.40 -34.70 -13.84
CA PHE A 268 -34.39 -35.52 -12.63
C PHE A 268 -34.24 -37.03 -12.89
N ALA A 269 -34.87 -37.54 -13.96
CA ALA A 269 -34.83 -38.96 -14.29
C ALA A 269 -33.44 -39.46 -14.71
N ASP A 270 -32.60 -38.59 -15.26
CA ASP A 270 -31.20 -38.93 -15.59
C ASP A 270 -30.33 -38.79 -14.34
N TYR A 271 -29.65 -39.88 -13.97
CA TYR A 271 -28.76 -39.93 -12.81
C TYR A 271 -27.69 -38.83 -12.86
N LYS A 272 -26.99 -38.67 -14.00
CA LYS A 272 -25.88 -37.71 -14.11
C LYS A 272 -26.38 -36.28 -14.01
N ALA A 273 -27.42 -35.94 -14.76
CA ALA A 273 -28.03 -34.61 -14.69
C ALA A 273 -28.61 -34.29 -13.30
N ARG A 274 -29.20 -35.29 -12.62
CA ARG A 274 -29.69 -35.16 -11.23
C ARG A 274 -28.55 -34.84 -10.26
N VAL A 275 -27.41 -35.54 -10.34
CA VAL A 275 -26.22 -35.24 -9.52
C VAL A 275 -25.69 -33.83 -9.79
N PHE A 276 -25.64 -33.40 -11.05
CA PHE A 276 -25.24 -32.02 -11.40
C PHE A 276 -26.21 -30.95 -10.86
N CYS A 277 -27.52 -31.23 -10.83
CA CYS A 277 -28.50 -30.37 -10.17
C CYS A 277 -28.25 -30.27 -8.66
N VAL A 278 -27.94 -31.39 -7.99
CA VAL A 278 -27.56 -31.36 -6.56
C VAL A 278 -26.29 -30.53 -6.36
N HIS A 279 -25.25 -30.75 -7.17
CA HIS A 279 -24.01 -29.99 -7.09
C HIS A 279 -24.25 -28.48 -7.30
N SER A 280 -25.03 -28.12 -8.32
CA SER A 280 -25.38 -26.73 -8.62
C SER A 280 -26.14 -26.06 -7.47
N ARG A 281 -27.04 -26.79 -6.81
CA ARG A 281 -27.74 -26.32 -5.60
C ARG A 281 -26.75 -26.04 -4.46
N LEU A 282 -25.82 -26.95 -4.20
CA LEU A 282 -24.82 -26.80 -3.14
C LEU A 282 -23.91 -25.59 -3.35
N LEU A 283 -23.41 -25.38 -4.57
CA LEU A 283 -22.58 -24.22 -4.90
C LEU A 283 -23.37 -22.92 -4.81
N SER A 284 -24.62 -22.91 -5.29
CA SER A 284 -25.48 -21.73 -5.22
C SER A 284 -25.76 -21.32 -3.77
N LEU A 285 -26.07 -22.30 -2.90
CA LEU A 285 -26.20 -22.08 -1.46
C LEU A 285 -24.92 -21.50 -0.84
N ALA A 286 -23.76 -22.04 -1.21
CA ALA A 286 -22.48 -21.55 -0.70
C ALA A 286 -22.19 -20.10 -1.13
N ILE A 287 -22.48 -19.74 -2.39
CA ILE A 287 -22.33 -18.36 -2.90
C ILE A 287 -23.27 -17.40 -2.17
N LEU A 288 -24.54 -17.79 -2.00
CA LEU A 288 -25.52 -16.98 -1.28
C LEU A 288 -25.12 -16.74 0.17
N ALA A 289 -24.59 -17.77 0.85
CA ALA A 289 -24.10 -17.65 2.22
C ALA A 289 -22.90 -16.70 2.35
N TYR A 290 -21.89 -16.79 1.46
CA TYR A 290 -20.73 -15.89 1.48
C TYR A 290 -21.06 -14.44 1.11
N THR A 291 -22.08 -14.23 0.28
CA THR A 291 -22.47 -12.87 -0.17
C THR A 291 -23.48 -12.20 0.75
N ASN A 292 -23.98 -12.90 1.77
CA ASN A 292 -25.01 -12.43 2.71
C ASN A 292 -26.29 -11.91 2.02
N HIS A 293 -26.58 -12.40 0.81
CA HIS A 293 -27.76 -12.03 0.00
C HIS A 293 -28.92 -13.02 0.18
N ILE A 294 -28.95 -13.72 1.32
CA ILE A 294 -30.07 -14.58 1.67
C ILE A 294 -31.22 -13.67 2.12
N PRO A 295 -32.36 -13.66 1.41
CA PRO A 295 -33.49 -12.80 1.78
C PRO A 295 -34.03 -13.17 3.17
N GLU A 296 -34.68 -12.20 3.85
CA GLU A 296 -35.21 -12.31 5.23
C GLU A 296 -36.11 -13.54 5.49
N ASN A 297 -36.60 -14.20 4.45
CA ASN A 297 -37.23 -15.53 4.50
C ASN A 297 -36.19 -16.66 4.66
N LEU A 298 -35.33 -16.53 5.67
CA LEU A 298 -34.17 -17.40 5.97
C LEU A 298 -34.54 -18.89 6.10
N THR A 299 -35.79 -19.19 6.44
CA THR A 299 -36.31 -20.55 6.70
C THR A 299 -36.46 -21.43 5.44
N SER A 300 -36.43 -20.86 4.23
CA SER A 300 -36.73 -21.61 2.99
C SER A 300 -35.51 -22.31 2.36
N TYR A 301 -34.32 -21.71 2.45
CA TYR A 301 -33.12 -22.22 1.75
C TYR A 301 -32.17 -23.02 2.67
N ILE A 302 -31.92 -22.53 3.90
CA ILE A 302 -31.14 -23.22 4.93
C ILE A 302 -32.10 -23.67 6.04
N TYR A 303 -32.95 -24.64 5.71
CA TYR A 303 -34.00 -25.15 6.59
C TYR A 303 -33.44 -26.05 7.71
N SER A 304 -34.24 -26.29 8.74
CA SER A 304 -33.90 -27.24 9.82
C SER A 304 -33.78 -28.66 9.25
N GLY A 305 -32.58 -29.25 9.29
CA GLY A 305 -32.29 -30.58 8.74
C GLY A 305 -31.37 -30.60 7.52
N ILE A 306 -31.08 -29.46 6.88
CA ILE A 306 -30.13 -29.41 5.74
C ILE A 306 -28.74 -29.93 6.14
N VAL A 307 -28.27 -29.60 7.34
CA VAL A 307 -26.98 -30.06 7.86
C VAL A 307 -26.91 -31.59 7.91
N GLU A 308 -27.96 -32.25 8.40
CA GLU A 308 -28.05 -33.71 8.43
C GLU A 308 -28.01 -34.28 7.00
N GLU A 309 -28.77 -33.70 6.07
CA GLU A 309 -28.79 -34.16 4.68
C GLU A 309 -27.43 -34.00 3.99
N LEU A 310 -26.68 -32.92 4.30
CA LEU A 310 -25.31 -32.73 3.83
C LEU A 310 -24.36 -33.78 4.41
N VAL A 311 -24.48 -34.08 5.70
CA VAL A 311 -23.68 -35.12 6.34
C VAL A 311 -23.99 -36.51 5.77
N ASP A 312 -25.25 -36.81 5.47
CA ASP A 312 -25.67 -38.06 4.82
C ASP A 312 -25.01 -38.22 3.44
N VAL A 313 -24.89 -37.14 2.65
CA VAL A 313 -24.18 -37.15 1.35
C VAL A 313 -22.68 -37.45 1.54
N LEU A 314 -22.04 -36.92 2.59
CA LEU A 314 -20.62 -37.21 2.87
C LEU A 314 -20.39 -38.69 3.22
N GLN A 315 -21.38 -39.35 3.84
CA GLN A 315 -21.33 -40.76 4.25
C GLN A 315 -21.56 -41.76 3.10
N LEU A 316 -21.99 -41.30 1.91
CA LEU A 316 -22.16 -42.17 0.75
C LEU A 316 -20.84 -42.87 0.38
N LYS A 317 -20.90 -44.17 0.07
CA LYS A 317 -19.70 -44.99 -0.20
C LYS A 317 -19.15 -44.88 -1.63
N SER A 318 -19.88 -44.24 -2.54
CA SER A 318 -19.46 -44.15 -3.94
C SER A 318 -18.23 -43.24 -4.11
N HIS A 319 -17.21 -43.75 -4.80
CA HIS A 319 -16.00 -42.99 -5.16
C HIS A 319 -16.26 -41.99 -6.29
N ASP A 320 -17.30 -42.17 -7.09
CA ASP A 320 -17.65 -41.25 -8.19
C ASP A 320 -18.20 -39.90 -7.70
N LEU A 321 -18.49 -39.78 -6.39
CA LEU A 321 -19.09 -38.60 -5.78
C LEU A 321 -18.08 -37.69 -5.06
N LEU A 322 -16.77 -37.90 -5.22
CA LEU A 322 -15.74 -37.16 -4.47
C LEU A 322 -15.78 -35.64 -4.73
N GLU A 323 -16.05 -35.22 -5.96
CA GLU A 323 -16.22 -33.78 -6.28
C GLU A 323 -17.46 -33.19 -5.62
N LEU A 324 -18.56 -33.95 -5.59
CA LEU A 324 -19.79 -33.57 -4.89
C LEU A 324 -19.53 -33.46 -3.38
N LYS A 325 -18.79 -34.39 -2.78
CA LYS A 325 -18.39 -34.33 -1.37
C LYS A 325 -17.53 -33.09 -1.08
N ALA A 326 -16.67 -32.68 -2.02
CA ALA A 326 -15.95 -31.41 -1.91
C ALA A 326 -16.91 -30.21 -1.92
N ALA A 327 -17.93 -30.22 -2.77
CA ALA A 327 -18.96 -29.19 -2.78
C ALA A 327 -19.74 -29.14 -1.45
N VAL A 328 -20.14 -30.29 -0.91
CA VAL A 328 -20.79 -30.39 0.41
C VAL A 328 -19.93 -29.76 1.50
N MET A 329 -18.63 -30.09 1.55
CA MET A 329 -17.72 -29.47 2.53
C MET A 329 -17.59 -27.95 2.35
N ARG A 330 -17.57 -27.45 1.10
CA ARG A 330 -17.56 -26.01 0.81
C ARG A 330 -18.86 -25.34 1.26
N THR A 331 -20.01 -25.98 1.07
CA THR A 331 -21.31 -25.49 1.53
C THR A 331 -21.37 -25.45 3.05
N LEU A 332 -20.94 -26.51 3.76
CA LEU A 332 -20.84 -26.51 5.22
C LEU A 332 -19.92 -25.39 5.73
N THR A 333 -18.78 -25.17 5.07
CA THR A 333 -17.87 -24.06 5.39
C THR A 333 -18.56 -22.70 5.24
N ALA A 334 -19.31 -22.49 4.15
CA ALA A 334 -20.03 -21.25 3.90
C ALA A 334 -21.18 -21.03 4.91
N VAL A 335 -21.87 -22.09 5.33
CA VAL A 335 -22.92 -22.04 6.35
C VAL A 335 -22.34 -21.60 7.71
N VAL A 336 -21.20 -22.18 8.11
CA VAL A 336 -20.48 -21.77 9.34
C VAL A 336 -20.10 -20.29 9.30
N HIS A 337 -19.66 -19.80 8.13
CA HIS A 337 -19.27 -18.40 7.95
C HIS A 337 -20.45 -17.41 8.08
N HIS A 338 -21.64 -17.80 7.61
CA HIS A 338 -22.84 -16.96 7.59
C HIS A 338 -23.53 -16.83 8.96
N ASP A 339 -23.75 -17.94 9.67
CA ASP A 339 -24.49 -17.97 10.94
C ASP A 339 -23.56 -18.39 12.09
N ARG A 340 -22.84 -17.39 12.60
CA ARG A 340 -21.64 -17.48 13.45
C ARG A 340 -21.92 -17.91 14.90
N GLY A 341 -22.53 -19.08 15.09
CA GLY A 341 -22.63 -19.74 16.39
C GLY A 341 -23.66 -20.86 16.45
N SER A 342 -24.92 -20.56 16.11
CA SER A 342 -26.04 -21.51 16.27
C SER A 342 -25.91 -22.72 15.35
N ARG A 343 -25.62 -22.49 14.07
CA ARG A 343 -25.44 -23.54 13.06
C ARG A 343 -24.12 -24.29 13.20
N CYS A 344 -23.11 -23.67 13.79
CA CYS A 344 -21.87 -24.38 14.11
C CYS A 344 -22.14 -25.53 15.09
N MET A 345 -23.01 -25.32 16.10
CA MET A 345 -23.43 -26.38 17.02
C MET A 345 -24.21 -27.50 16.31
N ASP A 346 -25.19 -27.15 15.45
CA ASP A 346 -25.91 -28.14 14.64
C ASP A 346 -24.95 -29.04 13.84
N ILE A 347 -23.89 -28.44 13.27
CA ILE A 347 -22.87 -29.16 12.50
C ILE A 347 -22.01 -30.03 13.41
N ILE A 348 -21.59 -29.53 14.57
CA ILE A 348 -20.81 -30.31 15.56
C ILE A 348 -21.58 -31.56 15.97
N ASP A 349 -22.88 -31.43 16.27
CA ASP A 349 -23.73 -32.53 16.68
C ASP A 349 -23.95 -33.54 15.54
N ALA A 350 -24.34 -33.06 14.35
CA ALA A 350 -24.60 -33.91 13.19
C ALA A 350 -23.35 -34.68 12.70
N THR A 351 -22.17 -34.08 12.84
CA THR A 351 -20.88 -34.72 12.47
C THR A 351 -20.24 -35.49 13.64
N SER A 352 -20.83 -35.42 14.84
CA SER A 352 -20.25 -35.92 16.09
C SER A 352 -18.82 -35.44 16.32
N SER A 353 -18.54 -34.18 15.99
CA SER A 353 -17.17 -33.61 15.95
C SER A 353 -16.46 -33.59 17.30
N SER A 354 -17.20 -33.56 18.41
CA SER A 354 -16.61 -33.55 19.77
C SER A 354 -16.15 -34.93 20.24
N SER A 355 -16.42 -36.01 19.50
CA SER A 355 -16.03 -37.37 19.85
C SER A 355 -14.85 -37.84 19.00
N TYR A 356 -13.86 -38.49 19.61
CA TYR A 356 -12.73 -39.07 18.88
C TYR A 356 -13.17 -40.01 17.75
N HIS A 357 -14.22 -40.80 17.97
CA HIS A 357 -14.80 -41.73 16.97
C HIS A 357 -15.93 -41.12 16.14
N GLY A 358 -16.13 -39.80 16.23
CA GLY A 358 -17.10 -39.08 15.41
C GLY A 358 -16.79 -39.16 13.92
N PHE A 359 -17.81 -38.90 13.10
CA PHE A 359 -17.70 -38.97 11.66
C PHE A 359 -16.63 -38.01 11.11
N LEU A 360 -16.65 -36.73 11.50
CA LEU A 360 -15.68 -35.75 11.00
C LEU A 360 -14.23 -36.09 11.43
N PRO A 361 -13.92 -36.39 12.70
CA PRO A 361 -12.57 -36.78 13.09
C PRO A 361 -12.04 -38.03 12.36
N VAL A 362 -12.90 -39.02 12.12
CA VAL A 362 -12.54 -40.21 11.33
C VAL A 362 -12.27 -39.83 9.86
N LEU A 363 -13.12 -38.99 9.25
CA LEU A 363 -12.94 -38.50 7.89
C LEU A 363 -11.61 -37.77 7.73
N VAL A 364 -11.28 -36.87 8.66
CA VAL A 364 -10.03 -36.09 8.65
C VAL A 364 -8.82 -37.00 8.78
N ARG A 365 -8.81 -37.95 9.72
CA ARG A 365 -7.70 -38.91 9.85
C ARG A 365 -7.54 -39.79 8.61
N THR A 366 -8.65 -40.21 8.00
CA THR A 366 -8.62 -41.00 6.75
C THR A 366 -8.07 -40.17 5.58
N CYS A 367 -8.46 -38.89 5.48
CA CYS A 367 -7.92 -37.94 4.52
C CYS A 367 -6.40 -37.79 4.69
N ILE A 368 -5.94 -37.51 5.92
CA ILE A 368 -4.51 -37.37 6.24
C ILE A 368 -3.73 -38.65 5.93
N GLN A 369 -4.28 -39.81 6.28
CA GLN A 369 -3.66 -41.10 5.97
C GLN A 369 -3.53 -41.30 4.45
N SER A 370 -4.57 -41.00 3.69
CA SER A 370 -4.56 -41.14 2.23
C SER A 370 -3.55 -40.18 1.58
N LEU A 371 -3.47 -38.93 2.05
CA LEU A 371 -2.49 -37.95 1.57
C LEU A 371 -1.04 -38.37 1.89
N THR A 372 -0.79 -38.85 3.11
CA THR A 372 0.57 -39.25 3.54
C THR A 372 1.04 -40.55 2.88
N GLU A 373 0.14 -41.47 2.55
CA GLU A 373 0.43 -42.70 1.82
C GLU A 373 0.39 -42.52 0.28
N SER A 374 0.21 -41.29 -0.21
CA SER A 374 0.10 -40.95 -1.65
C SER A 374 -1.04 -41.66 -2.39
N ARG A 375 -2.14 -41.99 -1.69
CA ARG A 375 -3.38 -42.54 -2.26
C ARG A 375 -4.33 -41.42 -2.68
N LEU A 376 -3.94 -40.66 -3.71
CA LEU A 376 -4.67 -39.46 -4.16
C LEU A 376 -6.05 -39.77 -4.78
N ASP A 377 -6.28 -41.01 -5.22
CA ASP A 377 -7.57 -41.47 -5.75
C ASP A 377 -8.68 -41.51 -4.68
N ASP A 378 -8.31 -41.76 -3.41
CA ASP A 378 -9.26 -41.81 -2.30
C ASP A 378 -9.68 -40.41 -1.85
N PHE A 379 -8.76 -39.44 -1.93
CA PHE A 379 -8.97 -38.04 -1.55
C PHE A 379 -8.33 -37.09 -2.57
N PRO A 380 -9.08 -36.68 -3.61
CA PRO A 380 -8.63 -35.67 -4.55
C PRO A 380 -8.30 -34.36 -3.84
N VAL A 381 -7.32 -33.62 -4.37
CA VAL A 381 -6.80 -32.37 -3.81
C VAL A 381 -7.90 -31.35 -3.51
N ALA A 382 -8.90 -31.25 -4.39
CA ALA A 382 -10.06 -30.39 -4.23
C ALA A 382 -10.90 -30.74 -2.99
N TYR A 383 -11.06 -32.05 -2.70
CA TYR A 383 -11.80 -32.54 -1.55
C TYR A 383 -11.00 -32.36 -0.26
N ALA A 384 -9.72 -32.77 -0.26
CA ALA A 384 -8.82 -32.55 0.86
C ALA A 384 -8.75 -31.05 1.24
N THR A 385 -8.62 -30.16 0.25
CA THR A 385 -8.60 -28.71 0.45
C THR A 385 -9.87 -28.20 1.10
N ALA A 386 -11.04 -28.72 0.70
CA ALA A 386 -12.31 -28.36 1.30
C ALA A 386 -12.38 -28.82 2.77
N VAL A 387 -11.88 -30.01 3.10
CA VAL A 387 -11.80 -30.52 4.48
C VAL A 387 -10.91 -29.64 5.36
N PHE A 388 -9.69 -29.33 4.94
CA PHE A 388 -8.80 -28.45 5.73
C PHE A 388 -9.34 -27.01 5.85
N SER A 389 -10.00 -26.49 4.80
CA SER A 389 -10.63 -25.17 4.87
C SER A 389 -11.79 -25.15 5.87
N PHE A 390 -12.60 -26.21 5.89
CA PHE A 390 -13.68 -26.36 6.87
C PHE A 390 -13.15 -26.41 8.31
N LEU A 391 -12.08 -27.19 8.56
CA LEU A 391 -11.45 -27.25 9.88
C LEU A 391 -10.93 -25.90 10.35
N TYR A 392 -10.32 -25.12 9.44
CA TYR A 392 -9.88 -23.77 9.76
C TYR A 392 -11.04 -22.87 10.19
N HIS A 393 -12.13 -22.83 9.41
CA HIS A 393 -13.30 -22.01 9.75
C HIS A 393 -13.96 -22.48 11.05
N MET A 394 -14.06 -23.79 11.27
CA MET A 394 -14.58 -24.33 12.53
C MET A 394 -13.71 -23.93 13.73
N ALA A 395 -12.38 -23.99 13.60
CA ALA A 395 -11.44 -23.60 14.65
C ALA A 395 -11.43 -22.09 14.95
N SER A 396 -11.88 -21.24 14.00
CA SER A 396 -11.99 -19.79 14.20
C SER A 396 -13.08 -19.41 15.22
N TYR A 397 -13.99 -20.31 15.55
CA TYR A 397 -15.04 -20.10 16.55
C TYR A 397 -14.77 -20.92 17.80
N GLU A 398 -15.10 -20.38 18.97
CA GLU A 398 -14.85 -21.00 20.28
C GLU A 398 -15.44 -22.41 20.39
N SER A 399 -16.73 -22.59 20.08
CA SER A 399 -17.41 -23.90 20.15
C SER A 399 -16.85 -24.94 19.18
N GLY A 400 -16.39 -24.50 17.99
CA GLY A 400 -15.72 -25.36 17.03
C GLY A 400 -14.31 -25.74 17.48
N GLY A 401 -13.56 -24.77 18.03
CA GLY A 401 -12.25 -25.01 18.64
C GLY A 401 -12.32 -26.03 19.78
N ASP A 402 -13.29 -25.90 20.69
CA ASP A 402 -13.53 -26.85 21.78
C ASP A 402 -13.81 -28.27 21.27
N ALA A 403 -14.66 -28.40 20.24
CA ALA A 403 -14.96 -29.70 19.62
C ALA A 403 -13.72 -30.33 18.98
N LEU A 404 -12.89 -29.54 18.31
CA LEU A 404 -11.64 -30.01 17.69
C LEU A 404 -10.60 -30.44 18.73
N VAL A 405 -10.51 -29.74 19.86
CA VAL A 405 -9.68 -30.16 21.00
C VAL A 405 -10.20 -31.47 21.58
N ALA A 406 -11.50 -31.58 21.84
CA ALA A 406 -12.13 -32.75 22.44
C ALA A 406 -11.96 -34.05 21.63
N CYS A 407 -11.94 -33.96 20.30
CA CYS A 407 -11.70 -35.12 19.43
C CYS A 407 -10.23 -35.45 19.16
N GLY A 408 -9.29 -34.73 19.78
CA GLY A 408 -7.85 -34.96 19.61
C GLY A 408 -7.30 -34.53 18.25
N MET A 409 -7.84 -33.45 17.66
CA MET A 409 -7.42 -32.97 16.34
C MET A 409 -5.97 -32.49 16.30
N MET A 410 -5.42 -32.05 17.44
CA MET A 410 -4.02 -31.59 17.58
C MET A 410 -3.01 -32.61 17.03
N GLU A 411 -3.11 -33.87 17.44
CA GLU A 411 -2.21 -34.94 16.99
C GLU A 411 -2.30 -35.15 15.47
N SER A 412 -3.52 -35.09 14.93
CA SER A 412 -3.77 -35.27 13.51
C SER A 412 -3.19 -34.13 12.67
N MET A 413 -3.35 -32.88 13.11
CA MET A 413 -2.74 -31.73 12.42
C MET A 413 -1.21 -31.76 12.50
N LEU A 414 -0.63 -32.16 13.64
CA LEU A 414 0.82 -32.30 13.77
C LEU A 414 1.42 -33.38 12.86
N LYS A 415 0.68 -34.46 12.58
CA LYS A 415 1.06 -35.47 11.56
C LYS A 415 1.21 -34.84 10.17
N VAL A 416 0.33 -33.90 9.80
CA VAL A 416 0.41 -33.16 8.54
C VAL A 416 1.64 -32.25 8.52
N VAL A 417 1.94 -31.56 9.61
CA VAL A 417 3.14 -30.70 9.70
C VAL A 417 4.43 -31.51 9.55
N ASN A 418 4.44 -32.73 10.09
CA ASN A 418 5.57 -33.66 10.02
C ASN A 418 5.64 -34.49 8.70
N TRP A 419 4.83 -34.14 7.70
CA TRP A 419 4.86 -34.75 6.36
C TRP A 419 5.71 -33.89 5.42
N TYR A 420 6.91 -34.38 5.07
CA TYR A 420 7.97 -33.66 4.33
C TYR A 420 7.94 -33.90 2.81
N ASP A 421 6.76 -34.06 2.22
CA ASP A 421 6.67 -34.08 0.77
C ASP A 421 6.97 -32.69 0.18
N THR A 422 7.68 -32.63 -0.94
CA THR A 422 8.12 -31.38 -1.59
C THR A 422 7.13 -30.87 -2.63
N THR A 423 5.99 -31.55 -2.81
CA THR A 423 4.92 -31.07 -3.68
C THR A 423 4.37 -29.72 -3.21
N GLU A 424 3.95 -28.87 -4.14
CA GLU A 424 3.39 -27.56 -3.79
C GLU A 424 2.10 -27.69 -2.96
N GLU A 425 1.33 -28.73 -3.23
CA GLU A 425 0.09 -29.06 -2.52
C GLU A 425 0.38 -29.36 -1.04
N ASN A 426 1.44 -30.11 -0.74
CA ASN A 426 1.89 -30.37 0.63
C ASN A 426 2.07 -29.07 1.42
N ILE A 427 2.75 -28.08 0.84
CA ILE A 427 3.02 -26.79 1.50
C ILE A 427 1.69 -26.10 1.86
N THR A 428 0.69 -26.15 0.98
CA THR A 428 -0.62 -25.54 1.25
C THR A 428 -1.39 -26.24 2.36
N PHE A 429 -1.36 -27.59 2.42
CA PHE A 429 -2.00 -28.35 3.48
C PHE A 429 -1.33 -28.11 4.82
N VAL A 430 0.00 -28.10 4.84
CA VAL A 430 0.78 -27.83 6.05
C VAL A 430 0.52 -26.41 6.55
N THR A 431 0.46 -25.43 5.66
CA THR A 431 0.14 -24.04 6.04
C THR A 431 -1.23 -23.95 6.72
N ARG A 432 -2.25 -24.64 6.17
CA ARG A 432 -3.58 -24.70 6.79
C ARG A 432 -3.55 -25.42 8.15
N ALA A 433 -2.83 -26.54 8.25
CA ALA A 433 -2.69 -27.28 9.50
C ALA A 433 -2.02 -26.43 10.58
N VAL A 434 -0.95 -25.67 10.25
CA VAL A 434 -0.30 -24.73 11.18
C VAL A 434 -1.28 -23.67 11.68
N ARG A 435 -2.12 -23.11 10.80
CA ARG A 435 -3.14 -22.11 11.20
C ARG A 435 -4.26 -22.70 12.06
N VAL A 436 -4.72 -23.92 11.76
CA VAL A 436 -5.67 -24.64 12.61
C VAL A 436 -5.07 -24.87 14.00
N ILE A 437 -3.81 -25.32 14.07
CA ILE A 437 -3.07 -25.49 15.33
C ILE A 437 -2.99 -24.16 16.09
N ASP A 438 -2.62 -23.07 15.41
CA ASP A 438 -2.55 -21.75 16.04
C ASP A 438 -3.87 -21.33 16.69
N LEU A 439 -5.00 -21.54 16.00
CA LEU A 439 -6.33 -21.26 16.54
C LEU A 439 -6.69 -22.13 17.75
N ILE A 440 -6.52 -23.46 17.66
CA ILE A 440 -6.88 -24.36 18.78
C ILE A 440 -5.94 -24.22 19.99
N THR A 441 -4.69 -23.76 19.79
CA THR A 441 -3.79 -23.46 20.93
C THR A 441 -4.23 -22.25 21.75
N ASN A 442 -5.12 -21.39 21.25
CA ASN A 442 -5.75 -20.37 22.09
C ASN A 442 -6.62 -20.98 23.19
N ILE A 443 -7.08 -22.22 23.01
CA ILE A 443 -7.94 -22.96 23.94
C ILE A 443 -7.11 -23.96 24.76
N ASP A 444 -6.30 -24.79 24.09
CA ASP A 444 -5.51 -25.85 24.74
C ASP A 444 -4.05 -25.86 24.25
N MET A 445 -3.25 -24.98 24.84
CA MET A 445 -1.81 -24.90 24.62
C MET A 445 -1.05 -26.12 25.19
N ALA A 446 -1.56 -26.73 26.26
CA ALA A 446 -0.90 -27.87 26.93
C ALA A 446 -0.92 -29.12 26.04
N SER A 447 -1.99 -29.37 25.29
CA SER A 447 -2.04 -30.46 24.31
C SER A 447 -0.97 -30.32 23.22
N PHE A 448 -0.70 -29.11 22.74
CA PHE A 448 0.38 -28.87 21.77
C PHE A 448 1.76 -29.20 22.36
N GLN A 449 2.01 -28.84 23.63
CA GLN A 449 3.24 -29.19 24.34
C GLN A 449 3.40 -30.71 24.50
N ASN A 450 2.35 -31.40 24.96
CA ASN A 450 2.35 -32.84 25.21
C ASN A 450 2.66 -33.67 23.95
N HIS A 451 2.31 -33.16 22.77
CA HIS A 451 2.60 -33.79 21.47
C HIS A 451 3.95 -33.34 20.86
N ASN A 452 4.83 -32.72 21.63
CA ASN A 452 6.12 -32.17 21.17
C ASN A 452 5.99 -31.18 20.00
N GLY A 453 4.89 -30.43 19.94
CA GLY A 453 4.55 -29.56 18.81
C GLY A 453 5.63 -28.52 18.48
N LEU A 454 6.26 -27.91 19.50
CA LEU A 454 7.33 -26.92 19.32
C LEU A 454 8.51 -27.48 18.51
N SER A 455 8.88 -28.74 18.78
CA SER A 455 9.97 -29.42 18.07
C SER A 455 9.60 -29.71 16.61
N ILE A 456 8.34 -30.08 16.35
CA ILE A 456 7.82 -30.37 15.00
C ILE A 456 7.83 -29.08 14.17
N PHE A 457 7.34 -27.97 14.72
CA PHE A 457 7.31 -26.68 14.04
C PHE A 457 8.72 -26.18 13.73
N THR A 458 9.66 -26.32 14.67
CA THR A 458 11.06 -25.91 14.47
C THR A 458 11.74 -26.73 13.38
N ARG A 459 11.58 -28.06 13.39
CA ARG A 459 12.11 -28.94 12.32
C ARG A 459 11.48 -28.65 10.97
N ARG A 460 10.17 -28.37 10.93
CA ARG A 460 9.50 -28.02 9.68
C ARG A 460 10.02 -26.70 9.11
N LEU A 461 10.19 -25.68 9.96
CA LEU A 461 10.79 -24.41 9.56
C LEU A 461 12.20 -24.62 8.99
N GLU A 462 13.03 -25.39 9.67
CA GLU A 462 14.38 -25.73 9.21
C GLU A 462 14.39 -26.42 7.85
N HIS A 463 13.51 -27.41 7.64
CA HIS A 463 13.40 -28.10 6.36
C HIS A 463 13.09 -27.14 5.21
N GLU A 464 12.09 -26.27 5.36
CA GLU A 464 11.72 -25.31 4.32
C GLU A 464 12.83 -24.29 4.04
N VAL A 465 13.52 -23.82 5.09
CA VAL A 465 14.66 -22.91 4.94
C VAL A 465 15.85 -23.60 4.29
N GLU A 466 16.10 -24.88 4.54
CA GLU A 466 17.17 -25.65 3.88
C GLU A 466 16.92 -25.78 2.37
N ILE A 467 15.66 -25.93 1.94
CA ILE A 467 15.34 -25.91 0.51
C ILE A 467 15.62 -24.51 -0.07
N CYS A 468 15.23 -23.44 0.62
CA CYS A 468 15.54 -22.07 0.19
C CYS A 468 17.05 -21.79 0.16
N ARG A 469 17.83 -22.41 1.06
CA ARG A 469 19.29 -22.27 1.11
C ARG A 469 19.97 -22.83 -0.14
N LYS A 470 19.40 -23.86 -0.77
CA LYS A 470 19.87 -24.36 -2.08
C LYS A 470 19.67 -23.34 -3.20
N ALA A 471 18.57 -22.60 -3.17
CA ALA A 471 18.24 -21.59 -4.17
C ALA A 471 19.00 -20.26 -3.93
N GLN A 472 19.18 -19.88 -2.67
CA GLN A 472 19.91 -18.67 -2.27
C GLN A 472 20.91 -19.02 -1.15
N PRO A 473 22.17 -19.40 -1.47
CA PRO A 473 23.13 -19.91 -0.49
C PRO A 473 23.80 -18.81 0.35
N TYR A 474 23.62 -17.54 0.00
CA TYR A 474 24.24 -16.42 0.70
C TYR A 474 23.86 -16.38 2.19
N VAL A 475 24.87 -16.17 3.06
CA VAL A 475 24.70 -15.88 4.49
C VAL A 475 25.76 -14.88 4.88
N ILE A 476 25.39 -13.87 5.68
CA ILE A 476 26.33 -12.87 6.18
C ILE A 476 27.37 -13.57 7.06
N ARG A 477 28.66 -13.43 6.71
CA ARG A 477 29.79 -13.92 7.51
C ARG A 477 30.42 -12.75 8.26
N VAL A 478 30.49 -12.87 9.58
CA VAL A 478 31.11 -11.86 10.45
C VAL A 478 32.54 -12.30 10.77
N GLN A 479 33.53 -11.45 10.51
CA GLN A 479 34.91 -11.69 10.93
C GLN A 479 34.98 -11.51 12.46
N ALA A 480 35.38 -12.55 13.18
CA ALA A 480 35.57 -12.46 14.63
C ALA A 480 36.72 -11.48 14.94
N MET A 481 36.43 -10.47 15.76
CA MET A 481 37.47 -9.61 16.35
C MET A 481 38.20 -10.40 17.44
N ASP A 482 39.38 -10.91 17.13
CA ASP A 482 40.25 -11.56 18.11
C ASP A 482 40.73 -10.54 19.15
N SER A 483 40.26 -10.70 20.40
CA SER A 483 40.79 -9.98 21.55
C SER A 483 42.13 -10.59 21.95
N SER A 484 43.24 -9.99 21.54
CA SER A 484 44.57 -10.30 22.08
C SER A 484 45.15 -9.09 22.84
N GLN A 485 45.06 -9.15 24.17
CA GLN A 485 45.94 -8.41 25.08
C GLN A 485 46.96 -9.36 25.72
N ALA A 486 48.24 -9.06 25.46
CA ALA A 486 49.42 -9.08 26.34
C ALA A 486 49.59 -10.14 27.48
N GLY A 487 50.71 -10.90 27.39
CA GLY A 487 51.52 -11.47 28.49
C GLY A 487 50.92 -12.68 29.22
N THR A 488 51.59 -13.78 29.54
CA THR A 488 53.01 -14.11 29.76
C THR A 488 53.17 -15.65 29.69
N ALA A 489 54.39 -16.10 29.40
CA ALA A 489 54.85 -17.48 29.23
C ALA A 489 54.38 -18.51 30.28
N ASN A 490 54.08 -19.73 29.83
CA ASN A 490 54.84 -20.93 30.20
C ASN A 490 54.50 -22.13 29.30
N GLU A 491 55.57 -22.80 28.87
CA GLU A 491 55.61 -24.04 28.10
C GLU A 491 55.13 -25.24 28.94
N THR A 492 54.49 -26.22 28.30
CA THR A 492 54.96 -27.62 28.32
C THR A 492 54.33 -28.41 27.18
N ASP A 493 55.22 -29.10 26.46
CA ASP A 493 55.02 -29.98 25.32
C ASP A 493 54.07 -31.16 25.54
N THR A 494 53.37 -31.57 24.47
CA THR A 494 53.50 -32.95 23.98
C THR A 494 53.08 -33.05 22.50
N ALA A 495 53.99 -33.62 21.72
CA ALA A 495 54.06 -33.61 20.26
C ALA A 495 53.23 -34.71 19.57
N GLY A 496 52.94 -34.49 18.28
CA GLY A 496 52.52 -35.55 17.36
C GLY A 496 52.23 -35.13 15.91
N GLY A 497 53.28 -34.81 15.11
CA GLY A 497 53.39 -34.93 13.62
C GLY A 497 52.46 -34.06 12.75
N GLY A 498 52.95 -33.06 11.99
CA GLY A 498 53.75 -33.18 10.74
C GLY A 498 52.78 -33.09 9.54
N GLU A 499 52.89 -32.27 8.49
CA GLU A 499 53.96 -31.46 7.91
C GLU A 499 53.37 -30.22 7.20
N TYR A 500 54.26 -29.27 6.95
CA TYR A 500 54.04 -27.92 6.41
C TYR A 500 53.86 -27.91 4.89
N GLU A 501 52.96 -27.05 4.39
CA GLU A 501 53.28 -26.24 3.20
C GLU A 501 52.90 -24.78 3.46
N SER A 502 53.92 -23.92 3.31
CA SER A 502 53.90 -22.49 3.54
C SER A 502 53.47 -21.77 2.28
N GLY A 503 52.41 -20.95 2.36
CA GLY A 503 52.03 -19.98 1.36
C GLY A 503 51.51 -18.71 2.04
N SER A 504 52.18 -17.59 1.79
CA SER A 504 51.90 -16.25 2.31
C SER A 504 50.46 -15.77 2.03
N PRO A 505 49.93 -14.79 2.79
CA PRO A 505 48.50 -14.43 2.73
C PRO A 505 48.16 -13.73 1.42
N PRO A 506 47.08 -14.09 0.71
CA PRO A 506 46.56 -13.26 -0.36
C PRO A 506 45.87 -12.06 0.28
N SER A 507 46.29 -10.90 -0.21
CA SER A 507 45.70 -9.59 0.02
C SER A 507 44.20 -9.62 -0.27
N LEU A 508 43.43 -8.77 0.41
CA LEU A 508 42.01 -8.51 0.17
C LEU A 508 41.75 -8.19 -1.32
N GLU A 509 41.51 -9.21 -2.13
CA GLU A 509 40.87 -9.05 -3.42
C GLU A 509 39.38 -8.82 -3.16
N ARG A 510 38.96 -7.57 -3.40
CA ARG A 510 37.59 -7.29 -3.78
C ARG A 510 37.30 -8.10 -5.04
N THR A 511 36.64 -9.24 -4.89
CA THR A 511 35.91 -9.82 -6.01
C THR A 511 34.75 -8.89 -6.35
N GLU A 512 35.03 -7.94 -7.25
CA GLU A 512 34.04 -7.37 -8.15
C GLU A 512 33.47 -8.54 -8.96
N SER A 513 32.42 -9.16 -8.44
CA SER A 513 31.54 -9.98 -9.25
C SER A 513 30.75 -9.00 -10.11
N GLY A 514 31.02 -9.04 -11.42
CA GLY A 514 30.37 -8.20 -12.39
C GLY A 514 28.85 -8.29 -12.28
N GLU A 515 28.21 -7.13 -12.30
CA GLU A 515 26.77 -6.96 -12.49
C GLU A 515 26.38 -7.61 -13.82
N LYS A 516 26.06 -8.90 -13.79
CA LYS A 516 25.05 -9.45 -14.68
C LYS A 516 23.71 -9.20 -13.99
N ASP A 517 22.74 -8.67 -14.73
CA ASP A 517 21.32 -8.71 -14.37
C ASP A 517 20.93 -10.18 -14.13
N GLU A 518 21.18 -10.70 -12.93
CA GLU A 518 20.58 -11.93 -12.45
C GLU A 518 19.13 -11.59 -12.11
N ASP A 519 18.18 -12.24 -12.79
CA ASP A 519 16.77 -12.24 -12.40
C ASP A 519 16.71 -12.45 -10.88
N LYS A 520 16.26 -11.42 -10.13
CA LYS A 520 16.20 -11.48 -8.67
C LYS A 520 15.23 -12.59 -8.27
N LEU A 521 15.78 -13.76 -7.96
CA LEU A 521 15.03 -14.91 -7.50
C LEU A 521 14.29 -14.54 -6.21
N LEU A 522 12.99 -14.82 -6.15
CA LEU A 522 12.15 -14.59 -4.98
C LEU A 522 11.77 -15.93 -4.35
N CYS A 523 11.53 -15.91 -3.04
CA CYS A 523 11.02 -17.07 -2.33
C CYS A 523 9.64 -17.45 -2.87
N PHE A 524 9.42 -18.75 -3.09
CA PHE A 524 8.14 -19.29 -3.50
C PHE A 524 7.01 -18.83 -2.55
N PRO A 525 5.93 -18.19 -3.04
CA PRO A 525 4.98 -17.50 -2.17
C PRO A 525 4.28 -18.38 -1.14
N GLN A 526 3.91 -19.61 -1.51
CA GLN A 526 3.25 -20.56 -0.62
C GLN A 526 4.21 -21.01 0.50
N ARG A 527 5.51 -21.16 0.19
CA ARG A 527 6.52 -21.43 1.21
C ARG A 527 6.71 -20.21 2.11
N ALA A 528 6.77 -19.01 1.54
CA ALA A 528 6.86 -17.78 2.33
C ALA A 528 5.66 -17.65 3.31
N ALA A 529 4.45 -18.02 2.89
CA ALA A 529 3.27 -18.07 3.74
C ALA A 529 3.39 -19.09 4.88
N LEU A 530 3.90 -20.31 4.58
CA LEU A 530 4.17 -21.32 5.60
C LEU A 530 5.18 -20.83 6.64
N LEU A 531 6.32 -20.29 6.17
CA LEU A 531 7.36 -19.72 7.04
C LEU A 531 6.76 -18.60 7.92
N LYS A 532 5.94 -17.72 7.35
CA LYS A 532 5.27 -16.63 8.08
C LYS A 532 4.36 -17.20 9.18
N SER A 533 3.53 -18.19 8.86
CA SER A 533 2.64 -18.82 9.84
C SER A 533 3.40 -19.50 10.98
N ILE A 534 4.49 -20.23 10.69
CA ILE A 534 5.31 -20.85 11.73
C ILE A 534 6.02 -19.78 12.58
N LEU A 535 6.61 -18.75 11.97
CA LEU A 535 7.32 -17.69 12.70
C LEU A 535 6.36 -16.87 13.59
N ASN A 536 5.16 -16.53 13.12
CA ASN A 536 4.14 -15.88 13.95
C ASN A 536 3.77 -16.73 15.17
N PHE A 537 3.56 -18.01 14.95
CA PHE A 537 3.25 -18.94 16.03
C PHE A 537 4.40 -19.08 17.03
N LEU A 538 5.66 -19.14 16.56
CA LEU A 538 6.84 -19.13 17.45
C LEU A 538 6.94 -17.82 18.25
N LYS A 539 6.67 -16.67 17.63
CA LYS A 539 6.63 -15.36 18.31
C LYS A 539 5.60 -15.35 19.44
N LYS A 540 4.42 -15.95 19.22
CA LYS A 540 3.34 -16.10 20.21
C LYS A 540 3.72 -17.01 21.39
N ILE A 541 4.43 -18.11 21.15
CA ILE A 541 4.76 -19.08 22.21
C ILE A 541 5.89 -18.62 23.13
N ILE A 542 6.84 -17.81 22.65
CA ILE A 542 7.98 -17.37 23.46
C ILE A 542 7.58 -16.79 24.84
N PRO A 543 6.59 -15.88 24.94
CA PRO A 543 6.12 -15.36 26.22
C PRO A 543 5.14 -16.28 26.98
N ASP A 544 4.76 -17.45 26.43
CA ASP A 544 3.75 -18.33 27.04
C ASP A 544 4.33 -19.14 28.21
N ALA A 545 3.65 -19.08 29.36
CA ALA A 545 4.10 -19.73 30.59
C ALA A 545 4.23 -21.26 30.48
N THR A 546 3.44 -21.89 29.60
CA THR A 546 3.44 -23.35 29.35
C THR A 546 4.80 -23.82 28.84
N PHE A 547 5.54 -22.95 28.12
CA PHE A 547 6.79 -23.30 27.47
C PHE A 547 8.05 -22.78 28.17
N THR A 548 7.94 -22.23 29.39
CA THR A 548 9.06 -21.61 30.13
C THR A 548 10.37 -22.41 30.07
N ASP A 549 10.33 -23.72 30.36
CA ASP A 549 11.53 -24.58 30.33
C ASP A 549 12.01 -24.90 28.91
N SER A 550 11.09 -25.03 27.95
CA SER A 550 11.40 -25.39 26.57
C SER A 550 11.95 -24.21 25.77
N ILE A 551 11.49 -22.99 26.05
CA ILE A 551 11.93 -21.75 25.40
C ILE A 551 13.42 -21.52 25.64
N ARG A 552 13.93 -21.77 26.85
CA ARG A 552 15.37 -21.60 27.15
C ARG A 552 16.27 -22.35 26.16
N HIS A 553 15.87 -23.56 25.76
CA HIS A 553 16.62 -24.38 24.81
C HIS A 553 16.21 -24.22 23.35
N LEU A 554 15.16 -23.45 23.04
CA LEU A 554 14.68 -23.23 21.68
C LEU A 554 15.79 -22.65 20.78
N MET A 555 16.54 -21.69 21.32
CA MET A 555 17.67 -21.06 20.63
C MET A 555 18.97 -21.86 20.73
N ASP A 556 18.98 -22.99 21.46
CA ASP A 556 20.09 -23.93 21.43
C ASP A 556 20.01 -24.92 20.26
N GLY A 557 18.84 -25.01 19.60
CA GLY A 557 18.59 -25.88 18.47
C GLY A 557 19.03 -25.31 17.11
N THR A 558 18.30 -25.70 16.07
CA THR A 558 18.57 -25.33 14.66
C THR A 558 17.92 -24.02 14.24
N LEU A 559 16.96 -23.52 15.02
CA LEU A 559 16.24 -22.26 14.78
C LEU A 559 17.16 -21.06 14.51
N PRO A 560 18.24 -20.81 15.29
CA PRO A 560 19.16 -19.70 15.00
C PRO A 560 19.78 -19.77 13.59
N SER A 561 20.08 -20.97 13.09
CA SER A 561 20.64 -21.13 11.74
C SER A 561 19.61 -20.76 10.67
N SER A 562 18.34 -21.10 10.88
CA SER A 562 17.26 -20.75 9.98
C SER A 562 17.01 -19.23 10.00
N LEU A 563 16.97 -18.62 11.18
CA LEU A 563 16.81 -17.17 11.34
C LEU A 563 17.96 -16.38 10.69
N LYS A 564 19.22 -16.81 10.87
CA LYS A 564 20.38 -16.20 10.20
C LYS A 564 20.22 -16.14 8.69
N HIS A 565 19.73 -17.23 8.08
CA HIS A 565 19.54 -17.31 6.64
C HIS A 565 18.44 -16.36 6.16
N ILE A 566 17.29 -16.33 6.84
CA ILE A 566 16.18 -15.42 6.52
C ILE A 566 16.64 -13.96 6.64
N ILE A 567 17.32 -13.62 7.73
CA ILE A 567 17.78 -12.25 8.02
C ILE A 567 18.86 -11.80 7.03
N SER A 568 19.76 -12.70 6.61
CA SER A 568 20.78 -12.40 5.59
C SER A 568 20.17 -12.09 4.22
N ASN A 569 19.02 -12.68 3.90
CA ASN A 569 18.41 -12.69 2.57
C ASN A 569 17.05 -11.96 2.54
N ALA A 570 16.98 -10.77 3.13
CA ALA A 570 15.77 -9.94 3.15
C ALA A 570 15.13 -9.71 1.77
N ASP A 571 15.92 -9.61 0.70
CA ASP A 571 15.41 -9.39 -0.66
C ASP A 571 14.76 -10.63 -1.28
N TYR A 572 15.22 -11.83 -0.90
CA TYR A 572 14.68 -13.10 -1.39
C TYR A 572 13.37 -13.47 -0.68
N TYR A 573 13.35 -13.35 0.66
CA TYR A 573 12.17 -13.66 1.47
C TYR A 573 11.16 -12.50 1.55
N GLY A 574 11.63 -11.28 1.32
CA GLY A 574 10.88 -10.03 1.47
C GLY A 574 10.78 -9.53 2.91
N HIS A 575 10.31 -8.29 3.06
CA HIS A 575 10.35 -7.54 4.33
C HIS A 575 9.55 -8.16 5.48
N SER A 576 8.42 -8.82 5.20
CA SER A 576 7.56 -9.41 6.25
C SER A 576 8.28 -10.53 7.00
N LEU A 577 8.93 -11.46 6.29
CA LEU A 577 9.67 -12.55 6.91
C LEU A 577 10.94 -12.06 7.61
N PHE A 578 11.61 -11.06 7.04
CA PHE A 578 12.74 -10.40 7.69
C PHE A 578 12.35 -9.83 9.05
N LEU A 579 11.26 -9.05 9.11
CA LEU A 579 10.75 -8.45 10.35
C LEU A 579 10.35 -9.51 11.39
N LEU A 580 9.59 -10.54 10.99
CA LEU A 580 9.22 -11.62 11.89
C LEU A 580 10.46 -12.35 12.46
N ALA A 581 11.47 -12.58 11.63
CA ALA A 581 12.70 -13.25 12.06
C ALA A 581 13.48 -12.39 13.08
N THR A 582 13.58 -11.08 12.87
CA THR A 582 14.20 -10.16 13.85
C THR A 582 13.37 -9.98 15.11
N ASP A 583 12.03 -9.96 14.98
CA ASP A 583 11.09 -9.84 16.10
C ASP A 583 11.17 -11.05 17.02
N ILE A 584 11.23 -12.26 16.50
CA ILE A 584 11.39 -13.48 17.30
C ILE A 584 12.62 -13.39 18.20
N VAL A 585 13.74 -12.91 17.66
CA VAL A 585 14.98 -12.74 18.44
C VAL A 585 14.80 -11.64 19.49
N THR A 586 14.17 -10.53 19.10
CA THR A 586 13.92 -9.39 20.00
C THR A 586 13.01 -9.78 21.18
N VAL A 587 11.89 -10.45 20.90
CA VAL A 587 10.94 -10.96 21.92
C VAL A 587 11.62 -12.00 22.82
N TYR A 588 12.40 -12.91 22.24
CA TYR A 588 13.16 -13.90 23.01
C TYR A 588 14.17 -13.24 23.96
N VAL A 589 14.92 -12.25 23.50
CA VAL A 589 15.93 -11.55 24.31
C VAL A 589 15.28 -10.76 25.45
N PHE A 590 14.13 -10.14 25.22
CA PHE A 590 13.40 -9.45 26.30
C PHE A 590 12.80 -10.43 27.32
N HIS A 591 12.38 -11.62 26.87
CA HIS A 591 11.82 -12.64 27.76
C HIS A 591 12.88 -13.41 28.56
N GLU A 592 14.01 -13.76 27.93
CA GLU A 592 15.14 -14.48 28.54
C GLU A 592 16.48 -13.72 28.35
N PRO A 593 16.68 -12.55 29.01
CA PRO A 593 17.89 -11.74 28.83
C PRO A 593 19.19 -12.47 29.18
N ALA A 594 19.12 -13.45 30.09
CA ALA A 594 20.25 -14.27 30.50
C ALA A 594 20.83 -15.12 29.35
N MET A 595 20.02 -15.45 28.34
CA MET A 595 20.41 -16.26 27.18
C MET A 595 21.00 -15.43 26.03
N LEU A 596 21.07 -14.09 26.16
CA LEU A 596 21.65 -13.22 25.13
C LEU A 596 23.09 -13.61 24.79
N THR A 597 23.90 -14.01 25.77
CA THR A 597 25.30 -14.44 25.53
C THR A 597 25.37 -15.70 24.66
N SER A 598 24.44 -16.66 24.83
CA SER A 598 24.37 -17.86 23.98
C SER A 598 24.08 -17.51 22.52
N LEU A 599 23.17 -16.54 22.29
CA LEU A 599 22.88 -16.04 20.94
C LEU A 599 24.08 -15.36 20.29
N GLN A 600 24.87 -14.63 21.09
CA GLN A 600 26.11 -13.98 20.67
C GLN A 600 27.20 -15.00 20.33
N ASP A 601 27.36 -16.06 21.13
CA ASP A 601 28.30 -17.15 20.84
C ASP A 601 27.96 -17.88 19.55
N ARG A 602 26.66 -18.00 19.25
CA ARG A 602 26.19 -18.51 17.98
C ARG A 602 26.33 -17.52 16.85
N GLY A 603 26.68 -16.25 17.06
CA GLY A 603 26.81 -15.22 16.03
C GLY A 603 25.51 -14.80 15.35
N LEU A 604 24.34 -15.09 15.95
CA LEU A 604 23.05 -14.64 15.40
C LEU A 604 22.87 -13.12 15.56
N THR A 605 23.26 -12.59 16.71
CA THR A 605 23.18 -11.15 17.01
C THR A 605 24.04 -10.33 16.04
N ASP A 606 25.22 -10.84 15.67
CA ASP A 606 26.13 -10.14 14.76
C ASP A 606 25.57 -10.11 13.34
N VAL A 607 24.95 -11.20 12.89
CA VAL A 607 24.24 -11.25 11.60
C VAL A 607 23.10 -10.23 11.57
N ILE A 608 22.35 -10.06 12.67
CA ILE A 608 21.29 -9.05 12.76
C ILE A 608 21.87 -7.64 12.69
N LEU A 609 22.90 -7.34 13.46
CA LEU A 609 23.56 -6.03 13.45
C LEU A 609 24.10 -5.70 12.05
N GLN A 610 24.74 -6.65 11.38
CA GLN A 610 25.22 -6.48 10.01
C GLN A 610 24.07 -6.31 9.00
N ALA A 611 23.00 -7.09 9.11
CA ALA A 611 21.86 -6.98 8.22
C ALA A 611 21.12 -5.63 8.36
N VAL A 612 21.02 -5.12 9.59
CA VAL A 612 20.28 -3.90 9.91
C VAL A 612 21.12 -2.63 9.72
N LEU A 613 22.39 -2.66 10.11
CA LEU A 613 23.25 -1.46 10.18
C LEU A 613 24.29 -1.38 9.07
N VAL A 614 24.55 -2.47 8.34
CA VAL A 614 25.60 -2.52 7.31
C VAL A 614 25.04 -2.81 5.92
N LYS A 615 24.16 -3.82 5.76
CA LYS A 615 23.49 -4.13 4.48
C LYS A 615 22.42 -3.09 4.13
N ASP A 616 22.33 -2.69 2.86
CA ASP A 616 21.27 -1.77 2.41
C ASP A 616 19.92 -2.49 2.38
N LEU A 617 18.98 -2.02 3.22
CA LEU A 617 17.63 -2.55 3.34
C LEU A 617 16.68 -1.82 2.39
N ASN A 618 15.64 -2.50 1.91
CA ASN A 618 14.61 -1.85 1.09
C ASN A 618 13.89 -0.74 1.88
N ALA A 619 13.43 0.28 1.16
CA ALA A 619 12.74 1.44 1.74
C ALA A 619 11.32 1.11 2.21
N ASN A 620 11.23 0.34 3.30
CA ASN A 620 9.99 -0.03 3.96
C ASN A 620 9.89 0.63 5.33
N ARG A 621 8.74 1.28 5.60
CA ARG A 621 8.49 2.03 6.83
C ARG A 621 8.53 1.15 8.09
N GLU A 622 7.94 -0.04 8.03
CA GLU A 622 7.87 -0.97 9.16
C GLU A 622 9.27 -1.49 9.54
N VAL A 623 10.07 -1.80 8.52
CA VAL A 623 11.48 -2.20 8.70
C VAL A 623 12.24 -1.11 9.44
N LEU A 624 12.18 0.13 8.94
CA LEU A 624 12.87 1.26 9.56
C LEU A 624 12.40 1.52 11.00
N SER A 625 11.11 1.32 11.32
CA SER A 625 10.58 1.54 12.68
C SER A 625 11.01 0.46 13.66
N ALA A 626 11.28 -0.76 13.19
CA ALA A 626 11.70 -1.87 14.04
C ALA A 626 13.20 -1.77 14.44
N ILE A 627 14.04 -1.14 13.62
CA ILE A 627 15.50 -1.09 13.80
C ILE A 627 15.93 -0.68 15.22
N PRO A 628 15.44 0.43 15.80
CA PRO A 628 15.93 0.87 17.11
C PRO A 628 15.55 -0.11 18.22
N ASN A 629 14.36 -0.70 18.15
CA ASN A 629 13.90 -1.67 19.15
C ASN A 629 14.73 -2.96 19.11
N ILE A 630 15.04 -3.44 17.89
CA ILE A 630 15.97 -4.55 17.67
C ILE A 630 17.34 -4.22 18.30
N CYS A 631 17.87 -3.02 18.04
CA CYS A 631 19.16 -2.60 18.59
C CYS A 631 19.13 -2.51 20.13
N SER A 632 18.02 -2.02 20.71
CA SER A 632 17.82 -1.95 22.17
C SER A 632 17.92 -3.33 22.81
N ALA A 633 17.24 -4.34 22.26
CA ALA A 633 17.33 -5.71 22.74
C ALA A 633 18.76 -6.28 22.65
N LEU A 634 19.46 -6.06 21.53
CA LEU A 634 20.82 -6.57 21.35
C LEU A 634 21.87 -5.87 22.23
N CYS A 635 21.58 -4.67 22.72
CA CYS A 635 22.48 -3.87 23.55
C CYS A 635 22.28 -4.06 25.07
N LEU A 636 21.46 -5.03 25.52
CA LEU A 636 21.22 -5.27 26.95
C LEU A 636 22.46 -5.72 27.75
N ASN A 637 23.53 -6.16 27.07
CA ASN A 637 24.80 -6.52 27.71
C ASN A 637 26.01 -5.77 27.09
N ALA A 638 27.13 -5.76 27.79
CA ALA A 638 28.32 -5.01 27.38
C ALA A 638 28.93 -5.50 26.05
N ARG A 639 28.88 -6.81 25.77
CA ARG A 639 29.38 -7.39 24.51
C ARG A 639 28.54 -6.95 23.31
N GLY A 640 27.23 -6.97 23.44
CA GLY A 640 26.29 -6.53 22.41
C GLY A 640 26.45 -5.05 22.12
N LEU A 641 26.63 -4.24 23.17
CA LEU A 641 26.95 -2.82 23.02
C LEU A 641 28.26 -2.59 22.24
N GLN A 642 29.33 -3.33 22.55
CA GLN A 642 30.60 -3.20 21.84
C GLN A 642 30.46 -3.56 20.36
N ALA A 643 29.75 -4.65 20.04
CA ALA A 643 29.46 -5.06 18.67
C ALA A 643 28.61 -4.01 17.92
N PHE A 644 27.62 -3.44 18.60
CA PHE A 644 26.78 -2.36 18.07
C PHE A 644 27.62 -1.11 17.75
N VAL A 645 28.46 -0.64 18.67
CA VAL A 645 29.35 0.51 18.45
C VAL A 645 30.33 0.27 17.30
N ALA A 646 30.87 -0.95 17.18
CA ALA A 646 31.77 -1.33 16.09
C ALA A 646 31.13 -1.19 14.70
N CYS A 647 29.80 -1.31 14.60
CA CYS A 647 29.04 -1.17 13.36
C CYS A 647 28.76 0.29 12.96
N LYS A 648 29.18 1.29 13.76
CA LYS A 648 28.90 2.72 13.52
C LYS A 648 27.41 3.00 13.22
N PRO A 649 26.54 2.65 14.17
CA PRO A 649 25.10 2.47 13.94
C PRO A 649 24.39 3.74 13.47
N PHE A 650 24.81 4.89 14.01
CA PHE A 650 24.20 6.18 13.73
C PHE A 650 24.54 6.73 12.34
N GLU A 651 25.72 6.42 11.79
CA GLU A 651 26.12 6.90 10.45
C GLU A 651 25.11 6.44 9.39
N LYS A 652 24.73 5.15 9.42
CA LYS A 652 23.76 4.61 8.46
C LYS A 652 22.33 5.00 8.81
N LEU A 653 21.93 4.87 10.07
CA LEU A 653 20.55 5.15 10.51
C LEU A 653 20.13 6.58 10.16
N PHE A 654 21.05 7.54 10.32
CA PHE A 654 20.79 8.94 10.03
C PHE A 654 20.89 9.26 8.52
N LYS A 655 21.76 8.54 7.77
CA LYS A 655 21.86 8.68 6.31
C LYS A 655 20.55 8.34 5.59
N VAL A 656 19.71 7.48 6.16
CA VAL A 656 18.35 7.19 5.66
C VAL A 656 17.52 8.48 5.52
N LEU A 657 17.68 9.45 6.43
CA LEU A 657 16.93 10.72 6.44
C LEU A 657 17.27 11.63 5.24
N LEU A 658 18.47 11.46 4.68
CA LEU A 658 19.00 12.23 3.54
C LEU A 658 19.03 11.42 2.23
N SER A 659 18.50 10.20 2.21
CA SER A 659 18.60 9.33 1.04
C SER A 659 17.32 9.39 0.18
N PRO A 660 17.44 9.67 -1.14
CA PRO A 660 16.29 9.71 -2.05
C PRO A 660 15.46 8.42 -2.05
N GLY A 661 16.12 7.27 -1.91
CA GLY A 661 15.47 5.96 -1.94
C GLY A 661 14.48 5.74 -0.79
N TYR A 662 14.70 6.39 0.36
CA TYR A 662 13.86 6.23 1.55
C TYR A 662 12.82 7.33 1.71
N LEU A 663 12.84 8.39 0.89
CA LEU A 663 11.89 9.50 1.00
C LEU A 663 10.43 9.06 0.92
N VAL A 664 10.12 8.04 0.12
CA VAL A 664 8.77 7.50 0.00
C VAL A 664 8.30 6.91 1.33
N ALA A 665 9.18 6.22 2.06
CA ALA A 665 8.88 5.66 3.39
C ALA A 665 8.78 6.75 4.47
N MET A 666 9.49 7.87 4.29
CA MET A 666 9.54 8.99 5.24
C MET A 666 8.39 10.00 5.06
N ARG A 667 7.76 10.06 3.89
CA ARG A 667 6.67 11.01 3.62
C ARG A 667 5.39 10.67 4.38
N ARG A 668 4.77 11.71 4.96
CA ARG A 668 3.48 11.62 5.65
C ARG A 668 2.37 11.17 4.70
N ARG A 669 1.63 10.10 5.05
CA ARG A 669 0.37 9.78 4.38
C ARG A 669 -0.63 10.92 4.65
N ARG A 670 -1.34 11.35 3.60
CA ARG A 670 -2.26 12.49 3.65
C ARG A 670 -3.52 12.24 4.50
N ASN A 671 -3.76 10.99 4.91
CA ASN A 671 -4.91 10.59 5.71
C ASN A 671 -4.52 10.58 7.20
N GLY A 672 -5.21 11.41 7.99
CA GLY A 672 -4.84 11.79 9.34
C GLY A 672 -5.18 10.77 10.42
N GLU A 673 -4.47 9.63 10.44
CA GLU A 673 -4.42 8.76 11.61
C GLU A 673 -3.06 8.90 12.31
N GLY A 674 -3.11 8.99 13.64
CA GLY A 674 -2.15 9.52 14.61
C GLY A 674 -0.67 9.10 14.60
N HIS A 675 -0.18 8.33 13.62
CA HIS A 675 1.21 7.84 13.55
C HIS A 675 2.03 8.48 12.41
N GLY A 676 1.64 9.69 11.99
CA GLY A 676 1.99 10.27 10.69
C GLY A 676 3.40 10.85 10.50
N ASP A 677 4.40 10.50 11.30
CA ASP A 677 5.77 11.04 11.13
C ASP A 677 6.87 10.01 11.44
N MET A 678 7.33 9.33 10.39
CA MET A 678 8.35 8.29 10.51
C MET A 678 9.67 8.82 11.08
N ALA A 679 10.03 10.07 10.75
CA ALA A 679 11.25 10.69 11.26
C ALA A 679 11.16 10.93 12.77
N ALA A 680 10.03 11.46 13.25
CA ALA A 680 9.80 11.64 14.68
C ALA A 680 9.75 10.30 15.43
N GLY A 681 9.08 9.29 14.87
CA GLY A 681 9.04 7.94 15.45
C GLY A 681 10.43 7.30 15.58
N LEU A 682 11.27 7.44 14.54
CA LEU A 682 12.66 7.00 14.59
C LEU A 682 13.46 7.76 15.66
N GLY A 683 13.24 9.07 15.79
CA GLY A 683 13.90 9.90 16.80
C GLY A 683 13.54 9.51 18.23
N ALA A 684 12.25 9.29 18.51
CA ALA A 684 11.78 8.84 19.82
C ALA A 684 12.36 7.46 20.19
N ALA A 685 12.51 6.57 19.22
CA ALA A 685 13.07 5.24 19.47
C ALA A 685 14.60 5.27 19.68
N VAL A 686 15.33 6.20 19.03
CA VAL A 686 16.76 6.45 19.30
C VAL A 686 16.96 7.10 20.67
N ASP A 687 16.05 7.99 21.11
CA ASP A 687 16.04 8.54 22.46
C ASP A 687 15.93 7.42 23.51
N GLU A 688 15.00 6.49 23.33
CA GLU A 688 14.81 5.35 24.25
C GLU A 688 16.03 4.43 24.29
N LEU A 689 16.70 4.19 23.15
CA LEU A 689 17.97 3.46 23.12
C LEU A 689 19.05 4.14 23.96
N MET A 690 19.18 5.46 23.86
CA MET A 690 20.15 6.23 24.66
C MET A 690 19.78 6.27 26.15
N ARG A 691 18.49 6.17 26.49
CA ARG A 691 18.02 6.07 27.87
C ARG A 691 18.45 4.74 28.50
N HIS A 692 18.26 3.63 27.78
CA HIS A 692 18.74 2.33 28.24
C HIS A 692 20.26 2.24 28.28
N GLN A 693 20.94 2.91 27.35
CA GLN A 693 22.39 2.91 27.27
C GLN A 693 23.00 4.32 27.21
N PRO A 694 23.15 5.00 28.36
CA PRO A 694 23.63 6.39 28.45
C PRO A 694 25.01 6.64 27.83
N SER A 695 25.87 5.62 27.76
CA SER A 695 27.22 5.72 27.17
C SER A 695 27.21 6.05 25.67
N LEU A 696 26.11 5.77 24.96
CA LEU A 696 25.96 6.10 23.54
C LEU A 696 25.64 7.56 23.29
N ARG A 697 25.18 8.31 24.30
CA ARG A 697 24.66 9.68 24.16
C ARG A 697 25.63 10.61 23.47
N THR A 698 26.89 10.63 23.91
CA THR A 698 27.91 11.52 23.33
C THR A 698 28.16 11.22 21.85
N GLN A 699 28.29 9.94 21.49
CA GLN A 699 28.51 9.53 20.10
C GLN A 699 27.27 9.84 19.23
N ALA A 700 26.07 9.53 19.72
CA ALA A 700 24.82 9.81 19.02
C ALA A 700 24.64 11.31 18.75
N MET A 701 24.90 12.17 19.75
CA MET A 701 24.82 13.63 19.60
C MET A 701 25.86 14.15 18.60
N GLN A 702 27.08 13.62 18.62
CA GLN A 702 28.09 13.96 17.61
C GLN A 702 27.63 13.59 16.20
N ASP A 703 27.03 12.42 16.01
CA ASP A 703 26.54 12.00 14.70
C ASP A 703 25.28 12.75 14.26
N ILE A 704 24.44 13.21 15.19
CA ILE A 704 23.34 14.16 14.93
C ILE A 704 23.90 15.50 14.43
N VAL A 705 24.94 16.03 15.08
CA VAL A 705 25.59 17.26 14.63
C VAL A 705 26.24 17.07 13.26
N LYS A 706 26.85 15.91 12.98
CA LYS A 706 27.34 15.58 11.63
C LYS A 706 26.20 15.52 10.60
N LEU A 707 25.06 14.92 10.94
CA LEU A 707 23.87 14.89 10.06
C LEU A 707 23.39 16.30 9.71
N LEU A 708 23.31 17.20 10.69
CA LEU A 708 22.93 18.61 10.46
C LEU A 708 23.96 19.33 9.56
N ASN A 709 25.25 19.06 9.75
CA ASN A 709 26.30 19.60 8.87
C ASN A 709 26.19 19.06 7.44
N GLN A 710 25.94 17.77 7.25
CA GLN A 710 25.71 17.17 5.93
C GLN A 710 24.48 17.77 5.24
N LEU A 711 23.40 18.02 5.97
CA LEU A 711 22.23 18.73 5.45
C LEU A 711 22.60 20.15 4.99
N CYS A 712 23.43 20.86 5.77
CA CYS A 712 23.92 22.18 5.39
C CYS A 712 24.84 22.13 4.18
N GLU A 713 25.71 21.13 4.05
CA GLU A 713 26.58 20.91 2.89
C GLU A 713 25.75 20.71 1.60
N ILE A 714 24.72 19.85 1.65
CA ILE A 714 23.78 19.65 0.52
C ILE A 714 23.10 20.98 0.15
N GLY A 715 22.72 21.77 1.16
CA GLY A 715 22.11 23.09 0.98
C GLY A 715 23.05 24.21 0.53
N ARG A 716 24.38 24.04 0.68
CA ARG A 716 25.41 25.00 0.24
C ARG A 716 25.96 24.70 -1.15
N ASP A 717 25.91 23.45 -1.58
CA ASP A 717 26.50 23.00 -2.84
C ASP A 717 25.81 23.63 -4.06
N SER A 718 26.51 24.52 -4.75
CA SER A 718 26.04 25.23 -5.96
C SER A 718 25.64 24.32 -7.13
N SER A 719 26.01 23.04 -7.11
CA SER A 719 25.60 22.06 -8.12
C SER A 719 24.18 21.50 -7.89
N ASN A 720 23.60 21.72 -6.70
CA ASN A 720 22.28 21.24 -6.33
C ASN A 720 21.21 22.34 -6.49
N VAL A 721 20.05 21.98 -7.03
CA VAL A 721 18.87 22.85 -7.10
C VAL A 721 17.77 22.24 -6.24
N CYS A 722 17.19 23.02 -5.32
CA CYS A 722 16.08 22.55 -4.51
C CYS A 722 14.85 22.25 -5.39
N ALA A 723 14.33 21.02 -5.32
CA ALA A 723 13.09 20.66 -5.99
C ALA A 723 11.92 21.41 -5.34
N MET A 724 11.30 22.33 -6.08
CA MET A 724 10.04 22.96 -5.66
C MET A 724 8.93 21.90 -5.75
N SER A 725 8.30 21.60 -4.62
CA SER A 725 7.15 20.68 -4.58
C SER A 725 5.95 21.29 -5.31
N GLY A 726 5.83 20.98 -6.61
CA GLY A 726 4.69 21.27 -7.48
C GLY A 726 4.56 20.18 -8.56
N PRO A 727 3.36 19.96 -9.13
CA PRO A 727 3.12 18.85 -10.06
C PRO A 727 3.78 19.11 -11.41
N VAL A 728 4.95 18.52 -11.66
CA VAL A 728 5.64 18.62 -12.96
C VAL A 728 5.18 17.48 -13.88
N GLN A 729 4.66 17.85 -15.06
CA GLN A 729 4.34 16.98 -16.18
C GLN A 729 5.57 16.14 -16.58
N GLN A 730 5.40 14.82 -16.63
CA GLN A 730 6.45 13.86 -16.98
C GLN A 730 6.75 13.83 -18.48
N GLY A 731 8.03 13.94 -18.85
CA GLY A 731 8.60 13.49 -20.11
C GLY A 731 9.69 12.44 -19.88
N ILE A 732 9.35 11.17 -20.20
CA ILE A 732 10.18 10.03 -20.65
C ILE A 732 11.51 9.70 -19.92
N SER A 733 11.54 8.56 -19.21
CA SER A 733 12.44 7.38 -19.42
C SER A 733 12.31 6.40 -18.23
N ARG A 734 11.77 5.19 -18.47
CA ARG A 734 11.48 4.16 -17.44
C ARG A 734 12.61 3.12 -17.38
N GLN A 735 13.18 2.91 -16.20
CA GLN A 735 13.90 1.69 -15.83
C GLN A 735 13.18 0.99 -14.69
N LEU A 736 13.13 -0.35 -14.77
CA LEU A 736 12.32 -1.25 -13.97
C LEU A 736 12.84 -1.40 -12.53
N ARG A 737 11.94 -1.52 -11.55
CA ARG A 737 12.17 -2.19 -10.27
C ARG A 737 11.01 -3.16 -9.98
N PRO A 738 11.26 -4.40 -9.54
CA PRO A 738 10.21 -5.33 -9.15
C PRO A 738 9.56 -4.88 -7.83
N ASP A 739 8.24 -4.74 -7.85
CA ASP A 739 7.41 -4.43 -6.68
C ASP A 739 7.36 -5.68 -5.78
N GLN A 740 8.16 -5.70 -4.70
CA GLN A 740 8.16 -6.78 -3.71
C GLN A 740 6.91 -6.67 -2.83
N SER A 741 5.75 -6.99 -3.39
CA SER A 741 4.60 -7.44 -2.63
C SER A 741 4.70 -8.95 -2.51
N ILE A 742 5.00 -9.46 -1.30
CA ILE A 742 4.96 -10.90 -1.01
C ILE A 742 3.48 -11.31 -1.03
N PRO A 743 3.01 -12.14 -1.99
CA PRO A 743 1.61 -12.51 -2.09
C PRO A 743 1.43 -13.94 -1.57
N GLY A 744 1.28 -14.08 -0.26
CA GLY A 744 1.05 -15.37 0.43
C GLY A 744 -0.27 -15.44 1.21
N GLU A 745 -1.15 -14.45 1.09
CA GLU A 745 -2.48 -14.45 1.71
C GLU A 745 -3.45 -15.29 0.86
N SER A 746 -3.38 -16.60 1.07
CA SER A 746 -4.53 -17.48 0.86
C SER A 746 -5.23 -17.69 2.20
N SER A 747 -6.50 -17.30 2.25
CA SER A 747 -7.49 -17.41 3.33
C SER A 747 -7.39 -16.36 4.44
N ASP A 748 -8.42 -15.51 4.37
CA ASP A 748 -9.23 -14.91 5.43
C ASP A 748 -8.66 -13.74 6.24
N ASP A 749 -9.52 -12.73 6.28
CA ASP A 749 -9.35 -11.39 6.82
C ASP A 749 -8.93 -11.42 8.30
N GLU A 750 -7.91 -10.62 8.63
CA GLU A 750 -7.90 -9.90 9.90
C GLU A 750 -8.84 -8.70 9.74
N ASP A 751 -10.13 -8.93 9.87
CA ASP A 751 -11.08 -7.89 10.27
C ASP A 751 -11.02 -7.79 11.81
N GLU A 752 -9.96 -7.16 12.32
CA GLU A 752 -10.12 -6.41 13.56
C GLU A 752 -10.77 -5.07 13.21
N PHE A 753 -11.92 -4.85 13.85
CA PHE A 753 -12.78 -3.68 13.80
C PHE A 753 -12.01 -2.34 13.81
N GLU A 754 -12.09 -1.56 12.72
CA GLU A 754 -12.09 -0.09 12.79
C GLU A 754 -12.99 0.54 11.71
N ASP A 755 -13.53 1.71 12.07
CA ASP A 755 -14.75 2.34 11.60
C ASP A 755 -14.87 2.67 10.10
N SER A 756 -16.14 2.78 9.70
CA SER A 756 -16.61 3.22 8.39
C SER A 756 -16.24 4.67 8.07
N GLN A 757 -15.44 4.95 7.02
CA GLN A 757 -15.62 6.17 6.21
C GLN A 757 -14.87 6.22 4.85
N GLN A 758 -15.69 6.46 3.81
CA GLN A 758 -15.46 7.10 2.51
C GLN A 758 -14.03 7.21 1.93
N GLY A 759 -13.81 6.45 0.86
CA GLY A 759 -12.61 6.52 0.02
C GLY A 759 -12.57 7.69 -0.95
N GLY A 760 -11.39 8.30 -1.06
CA GLY A 760 -10.97 9.16 -2.16
C GLY A 760 -9.48 8.92 -2.45
N GLY A 761 -9.16 8.23 -3.55
CA GLY A 761 -7.78 7.94 -3.95
C GLY A 761 -7.19 9.05 -4.82
N ILE A 762 -6.00 9.54 -4.47
CA ILE A 762 -5.20 10.46 -5.30
C ILE A 762 -3.83 9.82 -5.59
N SER A 763 -3.43 9.90 -6.85
CA SER A 763 -2.22 9.37 -7.49
C SER A 763 -0.94 10.08 -7.06
N PHE A 764 0.20 9.36 -7.00
CA PHE A 764 1.53 9.90 -6.67
C PHE A 764 2.56 9.60 -7.79
N PRO A 765 3.43 10.57 -8.14
CA PRO A 765 4.46 10.44 -9.17
C PRO A 765 5.78 9.80 -8.68
N SER A 766 6.44 9.07 -9.58
CA SER A 766 7.73 8.37 -9.46
C SER A 766 8.96 9.32 -9.44
N VAL A 767 10.03 8.95 -8.73
CA VAL A 767 11.33 9.68 -8.67
C VAL A 767 12.47 8.79 -9.24
N PRO A 768 13.41 9.31 -10.07
CA PRO A 768 14.54 8.57 -10.63
C PRO A 768 15.68 8.39 -9.60
N SER A 769 16.50 7.34 -9.74
CA SER A 769 17.75 7.15 -8.98
C SER A 769 18.91 6.90 -9.94
N GLY A 770 19.96 7.71 -9.85
CA GLY A 770 21.25 7.47 -10.51
C GLY A 770 22.28 8.53 -10.13
N LEU A 771 23.25 8.18 -9.29
CA LEU A 771 24.56 8.84 -9.23
C LEU A 771 25.62 7.77 -8.97
N LEU A 772 26.33 7.43 -10.05
CA LEU A 772 27.57 6.67 -10.08
C LEU A 772 28.69 7.52 -9.44
N LEU A 773 29.50 6.91 -8.56
CA LEU A 773 30.78 7.49 -8.15
C LEU A 773 31.75 7.42 -9.35
N ALA A 774 32.31 8.57 -9.73
CA ALA A 774 33.26 8.70 -10.82
C ALA A 774 34.67 8.21 -10.43
N GLY A 775 35.26 7.35 -11.27
CA GLY A 775 36.71 7.11 -11.36
C GLY A 775 37.36 8.01 -12.44
N PRO A 776 38.69 8.22 -12.42
CA PRO A 776 39.33 9.29 -13.19
C PRO A 776 39.79 8.81 -14.59
N SER A 777 39.53 9.59 -15.65
CA SER A 777 40.55 10.09 -16.61
C SER A 777 39.99 10.57 -17.97
N SER A 778 40.67 11.59 -18.51
CA SER A 778 40.78 12.07 -19.90
C SER A 778 39.77 13.11 -20.48
N THR A 779 40.16 14.37 -20.29
CA THR A 779 40.27 15.49 -21.27
C THR A 779 39.20 15.79 -22.34
N SER A 780 38.68 17.03 -22.20
CA SER A 780 38.31 18.07 -23.18
C SER A 780 37.00 17.96 -23.99
N ALA A 781 35.96 18.68 -23.54
CA ALA A 781 35.29 19.79 -24.26
C ALA A 781 34.06 20.33 -23.48
N SER A 782 34.10 21.63 -23.15
CA SER A 782 33.00 22.53 -22.67
C SER A 782 32.06 22.02 -21.55
N ASP A 783 32.37 22.44 -20.32
CA ASP A 783 31.55 22.33 -19.10
C ASP A 783 30.18 23.04 -19.24
N ILE A 784 29.11 22.25 -19.40
CA ILE A 784 27.78 22.59 -18.87
C ILE A 784 27.53 21.56 -17.76
N LYS A 785 27.82 21.90 -16.50
CA LYS A 785 27.42 21.07 -15.36
C LYS A 785 25.90 21.06 -15.27
N GLU A 786 25.25 19.97 -15.68
CA GLU A 786 23.84 19.73 -15.38
C GLU A 786 23.64 19.76 -13.87
N LYS A 787 22.82 20.70 -13.37
CA LYS A 787 22.53 20.84 -11.94
C LYS A 787 21.61 19.71 -11.47
N LEU A 788 21.93 19.09 -10.34
CA LEU A 788 21.15 17.99 -9.76
C LEU A 788 19.98 18.53 -8.94
N THR A 789 18.76 18.07 -9.21
CA THR A 789 17.59 18.45 -8.40
C THR A 789 17.53 17.63 -7.11
N VAL A 790 17.57 18.29 -5.95
CA VAL A 790 17.60 17.65 -4.63
C VAL A 790 16.34 18.01 -3.83
N PRO A 791 15.66 17.04 -3.18
CA PRO A 791 14.47 17.29 -2.36
C PRO A 791 14.83 17.84 -0.97
N LEU A 792 15.54 18.97 -0.95
CA LEU A 792 16.09 19.60 0.25
C LEU A 792 15.00 19.93 1.30
N MET A 793 13.80 20.31 0.87
CA MET A 793 12.69 20.62 1.78
C MET A 793 12.26 19.39 2.58
N ASP A 794 12.16 18.22 1.93
CA ASP A 794 11.80 16.97 2.60
C ASP A 794 12.91 16.55 3.58
N TYR A 795 14.19 16.74 3.20
CA TYR A 795 15.32 16.47 4.09
C TYR A 795 15.33 17.35 5.33
N ILE A 796 15.06 18.66 5.20
CA ILE A 796 14.95 19.55 6.35
C ILE A 796 13.86 19.07 7.29
N ILE A 797 12.66 18.77 6.78
CA ILE A 797 11.55 18.28 7.61
C ILE A 797 11.94 16.99 8.34
N ASN A 798 12.49 16.01 7.62
CA ASN A 798 12.88 14.72 8.20
C ASN A 798 13.92 14.90 9.30
N VAL A 799 14.99 15.65 9.03
CA VAL A 799 16.08 15.85 10.01
C VAL A 799 15.60 16.65 11.20
N THR A 800 14.89 17.77 11.01
CA THR A 800 14.48 18.62 12.14
C THR A 800 13.49 17.91 13.05
N LYS A 801 12.58 17.10 12.51
CA LYS A 801 11.61 16.34 13.32
C LYS A 801 12.22 15.13 14.01
N PHE A 802 13.16 14.46 13.34
CA PHE A 802 13.96 13.41 13.96
C PHE A 802 14.73 13.97 15.17
N VAL A 803 15.48 15.06 14.98
CA VAL A 803 16.25 15.70 16.06
C VAL A 803 15.33 16.24 17.16
N GLU A 804 14.19 16.85 16.80
CA GLU A 804 13.22 17.33 17.78
C GLU A 804 12.72 16.18 18.66
N ALA A 805 12.35 15.05 18.07
CA ALA A 805 11.92 13.89 18.83
C ALA A 805 13.04 13.33 19.72
N VAL A 806 14.29 13.26 19.24
CA VAL A 806 15.43 12.82 20.06
C VAL A 806 15.65 13.72 21.29
N LEU A 807 15.45 15.03 21.13
CA LEU A 807 15.72 16.00 22.19
C LEU A 807 14.55 16.21 23.16
N THR A 808 13.31 15.89 22.75
CA THR A 808 12.07 16.24 23.50
C THR A 808 11.26 15.06 24.01
N SER A 809 11.51 13.84 23.52
CA SER A 809 10.75 12.65 23.96
C SER A 809 10.90 12.36 25.46
N ASN A 810 11.94 12.90 26.09
CA ASN A 810 12.20 12.81 27.51
C ASN A 810 11.96 14.16 28.23
N SER A 811 11.57 14.10 29.50
CA SER A 811 11.35 15.27 30.36
C SER A 811 12.62 15.89 30.96
N THR A 812 13.79 15.29 30.73
CA THR A 812 15.10 15.76 31.25
C THR A 812 15.87 16.57 30.20
N ASP A 813 16.65 17.55 30.63
CA ASP A 813 17.43 18.44 29.76
C ASP A 813 18.81 17.89 29.32
N ASP A 814 19.17 16.67 29.73
CA ASP A 814 20.49 16.05 29.46
C ASP A 814 20.86 15.97 27.97
N HIS A 815 19.94 15.55 27.11
CA HIS A 815 20.19 15.42 25.67
C HIS A 815 20.37 16.78 25.00
N CYS A 816 19.53 17.72 25.42
CA CYS A 816 19.56 19.11 25.08
C CYS A 816 20.91 19.78 25.46
N ARG A 817 21.41 19.56 26.68
CA ARG A 817 22.73 20.06 27.14
C ARG A 817 23.88 19.45 26.37
N GLU A 818 23.86 18.14 26.12
CA GLU A 818 24.90 17.46 25.35
C GLU A 818 24.93 17.96 23.90
N PHE A 819 23.77 18.19 23.28
CA PHE A 819 23.67 18.79 21.96
C PHE A 819 24.32 20.19 21.88
N ILE A 820 24.11 21.03 22.89
CA ILE A 820 24.78 22.33 23.01
C ILE A 820 26.30 22.15 23.18
N ARG A 821 26.73 21.20 24.04
CA ARG A 821 28.15 20.91 24.28
C ARG A 821 28.90 20.45 23.02
N GLN A 822 28.20 19.76 22.11
CA GLN A 822 28.74 19.32 20.81
C GLN A 822 28.61 20.38 19.70
N ASP A 823 28.29 21.64 20.04
CA ASP A 823 28.19 22.76 19.10
C ASP A 823 27.06 22.60 18.06
N GLY A 824 26.00 21.86 18.41
CA GLY A 824 24.87 21.58 17.52
C GLY A 824 24.01 22.79 17.16
N LEU A 825 24.09 23.87 17.94
CA LEU A 825 23.34 25.11 17.68
C LEU A 825 23.77 25.79 16.38
N LYS A 826 25.06 25.77 16.03
CA LYS A 826 25.56 26.42 14.81
C LYS A 826 24.95 25.85 13.53
N PRO A 827 25.04 24.53 13.24
CA PRO A 827 24.44 23.99 12.02
C PRO A 827 22.90 24.07 12.06
N LEU A 828 22.27 24.03 13.25
CA LEU A 828 20.82 24.26 13.38
C LEU A 828 20.42 25.68 12.96
N MET A 829 21.14 26.71 13.43
CA MET A 829 20.90 28.11 13.05
C MET A 829 21.26 28.38 11.59
N GLU A 830 22.18 27.59 11.00
CA GLU A 830 22.58 27.73 9.62
C GLU A 830 21.53 27.26 8.60
N ILE A 831 20.63 26.34 8.99
CA ILE A 831 19.53 25.86 8.13
C ILE A 831 18.72 27.04 7.58
N PHE A 832 18.51 28.11 8.36
CA PHE A 832 17.71 29.27 7.96
C PHE A 832 18.36 30.18 6.91
N ARG A 833 19.65 29.99 6.61
CA ARG A 833 20.42 30.83 5.67
C ARG A 833 21.08 30.04 4.53
N LEU A 834 20.59 28.84 4.23
CA LEU A 834 21.17 28.01 3.17
C LEU A 834 20.92 28.65 1.79
N PRO A 835 21.93 28.70 0.90
CA PRO A 835 21.84 29.34 -0.41
C PRO A 835 20.84 28.65 -1.33
N ASN A 836 20.71 27.33 -1.29
CA ASN A 836 19.83 26.60 -2.20
C ASN A 836 18.34 26.61 -1.80
N LEU A 837 17.95 27.41 -0.79
CA LEU A 837 16.57 27.51 -0.35
C LEU A 837 15.73 28.41 -1.26
N PRO A 838 14.46 28.05 -1.53
CA PRO A 838 13.57 28.94 -2.25
C PRO A 838 13.22 30.17 -1.43
N LEU A 839 12.87 31.27 -2.11
CA LEU A 839 12.43 32.52 -1.48
C LEU A 839 11.19 32.34 -0.60
N GLU A 840 10.34 31.35 -0.87
CA GLU A 840 9.17 31.03 -0.06
C GLU A 840 9.47 30.19 1.18
N PHE A 841 10.72 29.75 1.39
CA PHE A 841 11.12 28.90 2.51
C PHE A 841 10.56 29.32 3.88
N PRO A 842 10.58 30.61 4.29
CA PRO A 842 10.02 31.04 5.59
C PRO A 842 8.55 30.64 5.82
N MET A 843 7.80 30.44 4.74
CA MET A 843 6.37 30.08 4.78
C MET A 843 6.12 28.57 4.62
N MET A 844 7.16 27.79 4.31
CA MET A 844 7.05 26.37 4.01
C MET A 844 7.05 25.51 5.29
N PRO A 845 6.48 24.30 5.25
CA PRO A 845 6.51 23.38 6.40
C PRO A 845 7.92 23.06 6.90
N ALA A 846 8.93 23.09 6.02
CA ALA A 846 10.33 22.89 6.39
C ALA A 846 10.85 23.94 7.37
N CYS A 847 10.60 25.23 7.13
CA CYS A 847 10.97 26.29 8.05
C CYS A 847 10.17 26.21 9.36
N GLN A 848 8.90 25.81 9.30
CA GLN A 848 8.08 25.60 10.50
C GLN A 848 8.62 24.48 11.39
N ALA A 849 9.09 23.38 10.79
CA ALA A 849 9.71 22.27 11.52
C ALA A 849 11.05 22.68 12.15
N ALA A 850 11.89 23.45 11.44
CA ALA A 850 13.11 24.03 12.01
C ALA A 850 12.80 25.00 13.17
N ASN A 851 11.78 25.86 13.03
CA ASN A 851 11.33 26.75 14.09
C ASN A 851 10.82 25.99 15.32
N ALA A 852 10.08 24.89 15.11
CA ALA A 852 9.60 24.03 16.19
C ALA A 852 10.76 23.40 16.96
N LEU A 853 11.77 22.86 16.27
CA LEU A 853 12.98 22.32 16.89
C LEU A 853 13.71 23.37 17.76
N VAL A 854 13.97 24.57 17.24
CA VAL A 854 14.63 25.63 18.04
C VAL A 854 13.80 26.02 19.25
N LYS A 855 12.48 26.20 19.07
CA LYS A 855 11.55 26.49 20.16
C LYS A 855 11.60 25.41 21.24
N SER A 856 11.63 24.14 20.83
CA SER A 856 11.74 22.99 21.71
C SER A 856 13.07 23.00 22.47
N VAL A 857 14.20 23.23 21.81
CA VAL A 857 15.52 23.36 22.47
C VAL A 857 15.50 24.45 23.54
N VAL A 858 14.95 25.63 23.26
CA VAL A 858 14.81 26.72 24.26
C VAL A 858 13.91 26.32 25.42
N ALA A 859 12.79 25.65 25.15
CA ALA A 859 11.83 25.25 26.18
C ALA A 859 12.42 24.26 27.20
N TYR A 860 13.30 23.35 26.74
CA TYR A 860 13.92 22.32 27.59
C TYR A 860 15.27 22.75 28.19
N CYS A 861 16.19 23.34 27.41
CA CYS A 861 17.50 23.77 27.92
C CYS A 861 17.42 24.95 28.87
N ARG A 862 16.51 25.89 28.57
CA ARG A 862 16.38 27.20 29.25
C ARG A 862 17.71 27.96 29.35
N ASP A 863 18.57 27.82 28.33
CA ASP A 863 19.93 28.37 28.35
C ASP A 863 20.06 29.56 27.39
N GLN A 864 20.79 30.58 27.82
CA GLN A 864 21.00 31.82 27.06
C GLN A 864 21.82 31.66 25.75
N PRO A 865 22.82 30.75 25.64
CA PRO A 865 23.61 30.55 24.43
C PRO A 865 22.80 30.27 23.16
N VAL A 866 21.60 29.70 23.29
CA VAL A 866 20.70 29.46 22.15
C VAL A 866 20.27 30.80 21.51
N LEU A 867 19.98 31.80 22.34
CA LEU A 867 19.60 33.14 21.91
C LEU A 867 20.82 33.92 21.41
N ASP A 868 21.97 33.77 22.08
CA ASP A 868 23.21 34.42 21.66
C ASP A 868 23.68 33.95 20.27
N GLU A 869 23.53 32.65 19.96
CA GLU A 869 23.82 32.11 18.63
C GLU A 869 22.86 32.63 17.57
N ALA A 870 21.56 32.67 17.88
CA ALA A 870 20.55 33.27 17.00
C ALA A 870 20.86 34.74 16.69
N PHE A 871 21.20 35.53 17.72
CA PHE A 871 21.59 36.93 17.57
C PHE A 871 22.84 37.11 16.70
N ARG A 872 23.84 36.24 16.83
CA ARG A 872 25.04 36.29 15.99
C ARG A 872 24.71 36.06 14.52
N HIS A 873 23.86 35.08 14.21
CA HIS A 873 23.43 34.81 12.84
C HIS A 873 22.58 35.95 12.26
N MET A 874 21.68 36.52 13.05
CA MET A 874 20.88 37.69 12.65
C MET A 874 21.76 38.93 12.36
N ASP A 875 22.76 39.20 13.20
CA ASP A 875 23.72 40.31 13.03
C ASP A 875 24.49 40.20 11.71
N VAL A 876 24.92 38.98 11.34
CA VAL A 876 25.60 38.73 10.06
C VAL A 876 24.70 39.07 8.88
N VAL A 877 23.46 38.55 8.87
CA VAL A 877 22.54 38.77 7.75
C VAL A 877 22.10 40.24 7.66
N LEU A 878 21.89 40.92 8.80
CA LEU A 878 21.56 42.35 8.84
C LEU A 878 22.68 43.21 8.25
N LYS A 879 23.96 42.90 8.57
CA LYS A 879 25.11 43.57 7.97
C LYS A 879 25.17 43.38 6.45
N GLU A 880 24.97 42.15 5.98
CA GLU A 880 24.92 41.86 4.54
C GLU A 880 23.78 42.63 3.85
N ILE A 881 22.59 42.71 4.46
CA ILE A 881 21.48 43.51 3.93
C ILE A 881 21.82 44.99 3.89
N LYS A 882 22.43 45.54 4.94
CA LYS A 882 22.85 46.95 5.00
C LYS A 882 23.89 47.28 3.93
N GLU A 883 24.87 46.41 3.71
CA GLU A 883 25.89 46.60 2.67
C GLU A 883 25.29 46.57 1.26
N ILE A 884 24.43 45.59 0.98
CA ILE A 884 23.78 45.44 -0.34
C ILE A 884 22.78 46.57 -0.57
N SER A 885 21.99 46.95 0.43
CA SER A 885 20.97 48.01 0.29
C SER A 885 21.62 49.37 0.10
N LYS A 886 22.69 49.70 0.86
CA LYS A 886 23.41 50.96 0.71
C LYS A 886 23.98 51.15 -0.69
N ALA A 887 24.64 50.12 -1.24
CA ALA A 887 25.18 50.17 -2.60
C ALA A 887 24.11 50.41 -3.67
N ARG A 888 22.86 49.95 -3.42
CA ARG A 888 21.75 50.08 -4.37
C ARG A 888 20.93 51.37 -4.16
N LEU A 889 20.78 51.87 -2.93
CA LEU A 889 20.12 53.16 -2.65
C LEU A 889 20.87 54.35 -3.26
N GLU A 890 22.20 54.26 -3.38
CA GLU A 890 23.04 55.27 -4.04
C GLU A 890 22.69 55.48 -5.53
N SER A 891 22.02 54.50 -6.18
CA SER A 891 21.56 54.60 -7.57
C SER A 891 20.21 55.31 -7.76
N GLY A 892 19.51 55.62 -6.66
CA GLY A 892 18.18 56.24 -6.65
C GLY A 892 17.05 55.26 -7.01
N GLY A 893 16.00 55.20 -6.19
CA GLY A 893 14.83 54.34 -6.43
C GLY A 893 14.69 53.16 -5.46
N SER A 894 13.95 52.12 -5.87
CA SER A 894 13.70 50.90 -5.07
C SER A 894 14.84 49.91 -5.25
N ALA A 895 15.49 49.53 -4.14
CA ALA A 895 16.61 48.59 -4.14
C ALA A 895 16.19 47.18 -4.59
N ILE A 896 14.95 46.77 -4.30
CA ILE A 896 14.40 45.48 -4.75
C ILE A 896 14.15 45.49 -6.27
N LEU A 897 13.62 46.59 -6.80
CA LEU A 897 13.40 46.74 -8.25
C LEU A 897 14.70 46.79 -9.03
N ASN A 898 15.69 47.50 -8.50
CA ASN A 898 17.03 47.60 -9.08
C ASN A 898 17.70 46.21 -9.21
N GLU A 899 17.59 45.37 -8.17
CA GLU A 899 18.05 43.97 -8.22
C GLU A 899 17.34 43.16 -9.30
N TRP A 900 16.04 43.34 -9.44
CA TRP A 900 15.26 42.65 -10.46
C TRP A 900 15.52 43.11 -11.88
N ALA A 901 15.89 44.37 -12.08
CA ALA A 901 16.26 44.93 -13.38
C ALA A 901 17.57 44.31 -13.90
N GLN A 902 18.47 43.95 -12.98
CA GLN A 902 19.78 43.35 -13.25
C GLN A 902 19.76 41.83 -13.44
N CYS A 903 18.63 41.18 -13.16
CA CYS A 903 18.46 39.72 -13.31
C CYS A 903 18.35 39.28 -14.77
N PRO A 904 18.79 38.05 -15.11
CA PRO A 904 18.60 37.46 -16.44
C PRO A 904 17.10 37.29 -16.79
N PRO A 905 16.75 37.17 -18.10
CA PRO A 905 15.37 37.22 -18.58
C PRO A 905 14.48 36.06 -18.09
N ASN A 906 15.06 34.93 -17.67
CA ASN A 906 14.32 33.82 -17.09
C ASN A 906 14.17 33.98 -15.57
N ILE A 907 12.95 34.30 -15.13
CA ILE A 907 12.61 34.60 -13.73
C ILE A 907 12.76 33.37 -12.83
N GLU A 908 12.44 32.19 -13.35
CA GLU A 908 12.52 30.95 -12.58
C GLU A 908 13.98 30.58 -12.27
N ASP A 909 14.91 30.87 -13.19
CA ASP A 909 16.34 30.63 -12.97
C ASP A 909 16.97 31.74 -12.09
N ALA A 910 16.52 32.99 -12.23
CA ALA A 910 17.00 34.12 -11.42
C ALA A 910 16.61 34.01 -9.93
N ILE A 911 15.45 33.42 -9.63
CA ILE A 911 14.96 33.21 -8.25
C ILE A 911 15.62 31.99 -7.58
N ARG A 912 16.18 31.06 -8.36
CA ARG A 912 16.80 29.82 -7.84
C ARG A 912 18.26 30.00 -7.42
N GLU A 913 18.93 31.06 -7.88
CA GLU A 913 20.33 31.33 -7.56
C GLU A 913 20.49 32.59 -6.69
N PRO A 914 21.10 32.47 -5.49
CA PRO A 914 21.40 33.60 -4.62
C PRO A 914 22.33 34.64 -5.24
N THR A 915 23.13 34.26 -6.24
CA THR A 915 24.02 35.17 -6.97
C THR A 915 23.24 36.14 -7.85
N ASN A 916 22.06 35.75 -8.33
CA ASN A 916 21.24 36.58 -9.20
C ASN A 916 20.31 37.52 -8.39
N THR A 917 19.86 37.08 -7.21
CA THR A 917 18.98 37.86 -6.33
C THR A 917 19.48 37.91 -4.87
N PRO A 918 20.65 38.53 -4.61
CA PRO A 918 21.28 38.50 -3.30
C PRO A 918 20.45 39.20 -2.20
N LEU A 919 19.88 40.37 -2.46
CA LEU A 919 19.06 41.10 -1.48
C LEU A 919 17.82 40.29 -1.10
N LEU A 920 17.11 39.72 -2.07
CA LEU A 920 15.89 38.94 -1.79
C LEU A 920 16.16 37.68 -1.00
N HIS A 921 17.26 36.98 -1.28
CA HIS A 921 17.65 35.81 -0.49
C HIS A 921 18.01 36.21 0.94
N ARG A 922 18.73 37.32 1.16
CA ARG A 922 19.04 37.80 2.53
C ARG A 922 17.79 38.27 3.30
N LEU A 923 16.84 38.92 2.62
CA LEU A 923 15.55 39.27 3.21
C LEU A 923 14.74 38.02 3.60
N SER A 924 14.78 36.97 2.76
CA SER A 924 14.19 35.67 3.08
C SER A 924 14.82 35.03 4.33
N TYR A 925 16.16 35.06 4.45
CA TYR A 925 16.85 34.55 5.64
C TYR A 925 16.44 35.32 6.91
N MET A 926 16.36 36.65 6.85
CA MET A 926 15.88 37.44 7.99
C MET A 926 14.43 37.12 8.34
N HIS A 927 13.57 36.87 7.35
CA HIS A 927 12.21 36.43 7.61
C HIS A 927 12.17 35.11 8.37
N SER A 928 13.00 34.14 7.99
CA SER A 928 13.15 32.89 8.74
C SER A 928 13.61 33.10 10.18
N TYR A 929 14.65 33.91 10.42
CA TYR A 929 15.13 34.19 11.78
C TYR A 929 14.14 34.97 12.65
N ILE A 930 13.45 35.97 12.09
CA ILE A 930 12.40 36.71 12.82
C ILE A 930 11.23 35.78 13.12
N GLY A 931 10.84 34.91 12.19
CA GLY A 931 9.82 33.88 12.42
C GLY A 931 10.19 32.92 13.54
N MET A 932 11.45 32.46 13.58
CA MET A 932 12.01 31.64 14.66
C MET A 932 11.93 32.37 16.01
N MET A 933 12.37 33.63 16.09
CA MET A 933 12.30 34.44 17.31
C MET A 933 10.85 34.68 17.76
N THR A 934 9.93 34.95 16.84
CA THR A 934 8.49 35.05 17.14
C THR A 934 7.95 33.76 17.73
N CYS A 935 8.37 32.59 17.21
CA CYS A 935 8.00 31.28 17.76
C CYS A 935 8.51 31.06 19.19
N ILE A 936 9.71 31.55 19.52
CA ILE A 936 10.28 31.51 20.88
C ILE A 936 9.50 32.44 21.82
N CYS A 937 9.25 33.68 21.41
CA CYS A 937 8.53 34.68 22.22
C CYS A 937 7.06 34.30 22.52
N LYS A 938 6.47 33.40 21.72
CA LYS A 938 5.14 32.80 21.99
C LYS A 938 5.13 31.80 23.16
N LEU A 939 6.28 31.43 23.71
CA LEU A 939 6.36 30.61 24.93
C LEU A 939 5.95 31.46 26.14
N ASN A 940 4.80 31.12 26.74
CA ASN A 940 4.19 31.89 27.84
C ASN A 940 4.68 31.50 29.25
N GLN A 941 5.73 30.68 29.37
CA GLN A 941 6.28 30.29 30.68
C GLN A 941 7.10 31.45 31.29
N SER A 942 6.94 31.73 32.59
CA SER A 942 7.56 32.89 33.28
C SER A 942 9.09 32.89 33.19
N ASP A 943 9.70 31.73 33.34
CA ASP A 943 11.16 31.59 33.39
C ASP A 943 11.78 31.85 32.01
N ILE A 944 11.16 31.29 30.97
CA ILE A 944 11.56 31.49 29.57
C ILE A 944 11.33 32.94 29.15
N LYS A 945 10.23 33.55 29.61
CA LYS A 945 9.95 34.98 29.39
C LYS A 945 11.05 35.86 29.96
N THR A 946 11.50 35.55 31.17
CA THR A 946 12.61 36.26 31.81
C THR A 946 13.91 36.05 31.02
N LEU A 947 14.19 34.82 30.56
CA LEU A 947 15.36 34.48 29.76
C LEU A 947 15.45 35.30 28.46
N TYR A 948 14.43 35.28 27.60
CA TYR A 948 14.50 36.03 26.35
C TYR A 948 14.43 37.55 26.58
N THR A 949 13.73 38.02 27.62
CA THR A 949 13.70 39.46 27.97
C THR A 949 15.09 39.95 28.35
N ASN A 950 15.81 39.18 29.18
CA ASN A 950 17.17 39.50 29.58
C ASN A 950 18.13 39.44 28.39
N ALA A 951 17.98 38.45 27.50
CA ALA A 951 18.80 38.36 26.29
C ALA A 951 18.62 39.58 25.38
N TRP A 952 17.38 40.01 25.12
CA TRP A 952 17.10 41.22 24.33
C TRP A 952 17.55 42.52 25.01
N ALA A 953 17.65 42.53 26.35
CA ALA A 953 18.16 43.67 27.12
C ALA A 953 19.70 43.79 27.11
N THR A 954 20.42 42.83 26.52
CA THR A 954 21.87 42.95 26.33
C THR A 954 22.21 44.01 25.28
N GLU A 955 23.45 44.52 25.28
CA GLU A 955 23.93 45.50 24.30
C GLU A 955 23.75 45.00 22.85
N ILE A 956 24.00 43.71 22.61
CA ILE A 956 23.81 43.06 21.31
C ILE A 956 22.32 43.02 20.94
N GLY A 957 21.45 42.64 21.89
CA GLY A 957 20.01 42.59 21.68
C GLY A 957 19.41 43.97 21.37
N ILE A 958 19.78 45.01 22.11
CA ILE A 958 19.31 46.39 21.88
C ILE A 958 19.78 46.88 20.51
N ARG A 959 21.05 46.65 20.16
CA ARG A 959 21.59 47.02 18.85
C ARG A 959 20.80 46.32 17.73
N LEU A 960 20.59 45.00 17.84
CA LEU A 960 19.79 44.24 16.87
C LEU A 960 18.36 44.76 16.74
N LEU A 961 17.72 45.18 17.83
CA LEU A 961 16.38 45.79 17.78
C LEU A 961 16.37 47.08 16.96
N HIS A 962 17.39 47.94 17.10
CA HIS A 962 17.53 49.13 16.27
C HIS A 962 17.71 48.76 14.80
N GLU A 963 18.58 47.79 14.50
CA GLU A 963 18.80 47.35 13.11
C GLU A 963 17.58 46.69 12.47
N ILE A 964 16.78 45.96 13.25
CA ILE A 964 15.50 45.37 12.80
C ILE A 964 14.47 46.49 12.56
N ALA A 965 14.46 47.54 13.38
CA ALA A 965 13.60 48.71 13.18
C ALA A 965 13.99 49.49 11.92
N ASP A 966 15.29 49.68 11.68
CA ASP A 966 15.82 50.27 10.43
C ASP A 966 15.38 49.44 9.22
N LEU A 967 15.51 48.11 9.31
CA LEU A 967 15.08 47.18 8.27
C LEU A 967 13.56 47.28 8.03
N TYR A 968 12.76 47.38 9.10
CA TYR A 968 11.31 47.56 8.99
C TYR A 968 10.96 48.87 8.26
N GLY A 969 11.64 49.97 8.59
CA GLY A 969 11.50 51.25 7.89
C GLY A 969 11.85 51.15 6.41
N PHE A 970 12.99 50.51 6.08
CA PHE A 970 13.40 50.24 4.72
C PHE A 970 12.37 49.40 3.94
N LEU A 971 11.86 48.31 4.53
CA LEU A 971 10.87 47.44 3.88
C LEU A 971 9.52 48.12 3.70
N LEU A 972 9.09 48.95 4.65
CA LEU A 972 7.88 49.75 4.53
C LEU A 972 7.99 50.74 3.38
N TRP A 973 9.14 51.41 3.26
CA TRP A 973 9.47 52.31 2.16
C TRP A 973 9.45 51.59 0.80
N GLU A 974 10.19 50.48 0.67
CA GLU A 974 10.23 49.66 -0.54
C GLU A 974 8.84 49.14 -0.93
N THR A 975 8.07 48.63 0.02
CA THR A 975 6.71 48.14 -0.20
C THR A 975 5.78 49.26 -0.67
N THR A 976 5.92 50.47 -0.12
CA THR A 976 5.13 51.64 -0.51
C THR A 976 5.45 52.07 -1.93
N ILE A 977 6.74 52.12 -2.31
CA ILE A 977 7.15 52.42 -3.69
C ILE A 977 6.59 51.37 -4.66
N LEU A 978 6.76 50.08 -4.34
CA LEU A 978 6.26 48.97 -5.17
C LEU A 978 4.74 49.00 -5.35
N GLN A 979 3.99 49.37 -4.32
CA GLN A 979 2.54 49.53 -4.36
C GLN A 979 2.10 50.75 -5.17
N GLN A 980 2.78 51.89 -5.01
CA GLN A 980 2.53 53.11 -5.78
C GLN A 980 2.82 52.90 -7.27
N LEU A 981 3.88 52.15 -7.62
CA LEU A 981 4.16 51.78 -9.00
C LEU A 981 3.11 50.81 -9.59
N GLY A 982 2.38 50.09 -8.75
CA GLY A 982 1.34 49.13 -9.13
C GLY A 982 -0.10 49.66 -9.17
N SER A 983 -0.36 50.87 -8.68
CA SER A 983 -1.69 51.50 -8.68
C SER A 983 -1.89 52.45 -9.86
N GLU A 984 -3.14 52.57 -10.36
CA GLU A 984 -3.47 53.48 -11.48
C GLU A 984 -3.20 54.96 -11.15
N ASP A 985 -3.20 55.34 -9.85
CA ASP A 985 -3.00 56.71 -9.37
C ASP A 985 -1.52 57.13 -9.18
N GLY A 986 -0.57 56.19 -9.09
CA GLY A 986 0.87 56.50 -8.91
C GLY A 986 1.57 57.07 -10.14
N LEU A 987 0.87 57.12 -11.27
CA LEU A 987 1.35 57.65 -12.54
C LEU A 987 1.45 59.19 -12.58
N ALA A 988 0.93 59.90 -11.58
CA ALA A 988 0.87 61.36 -11.54
C ALA A 988 1.89 62.06 -10.60
N ALA A 989 2.56 61.32 -9.70
CA ALA A 989 3.48 61.92 -8.72
C ALA A 989 4.94 61.95 -9.24
N ASN A 990 5.56 63.13 -9.36
CA ASN A 990 6.90 63.34 -9.95
C ASN A 990 8.10 62.86 -9.09
N GLU A 991 7.90 62.11 -8.00
CA GLU A 991 8.95 61.88 -6.99
C GLU A 991 9.76 60.57 -7.16
N CYS A 992 9.53 59.75 -8.19
CA CYS A 992 10.17 58.43 -8.31
C CYS A 992 10.66 58.06 -9.74
N ASP A 993 11.40 58.96 -10.40
CA ASP A 993 11.84 58.76 -11.80
C ASP A 993 12.81 57.57 -11.98
N ALA A 994 13.66 57.29 -11.00
CA ALA A 994 14.62 56.19 -11.09
C ALA A 994 13.96 54.80 -10.93
N ALA A 995 13.00 54.64 -10.01
CA ALA A 995 12.27 53.37 -9.87
C ALA A 995 11.36 53.08 -11.08
N ARG A 996 10.87 54.13 -11.77
CA ARG A 996 10.18 53.98 -13.06
C ARG A 996 11.13 53.55 -14.17
N ALA A 997 12.37 54.00 -14.19
CA ALA A 997 13.38 53.56 -15.15
C ALA A 997 13.73 52.09 -14.95
N ASP A 998 13.96 51.66 -13.71
CA ASP A 998 14.21 50.25 -13.38
C ASP A 998 13.02 49.36 -13.76
N LEU A 999 11.78 49.82 -13.49
CA LEU A 999 10.56 49.12 -13.92
C LEU A 999 10.46 48.99 -15.44
N LYS A 1000 10.88 50.01 -16.21
CA LYS A 1000 10.95 49.94 -17.69
C LYS A 1000 11.96 48.90 -18.16
N VAL A 1001 13.14 48.83 -17.53
CA VAL A 1001 14.17 47.82 -17.84
C VAL A 1001 13.66 46.40 -17.55
N VAL A 1002 13.01 46.20 -16.39
CA VAL A 1002 12.38 44.91 -16.04
C VAL A 1002 11.33 44.49 -17.07
N LEU A 1003 10.51 45.42 -17.56
CA LEU A 1003 9.48 45.14 -18.56
C LEU A 1003 10.08 44.87 -19.96
N ALA A 1004 11.12 45.62 -20.35
CA ALA A 1004 11.81 45.48 -21.64
C ALA A 1004 12.61 44.16 -21.74
N ASN A 1005 13.27 43.74 -20.65
CA ASN A 1005 14.04 42.49 -20.61
C ASN A 1005 13.16 41.23 -20.65
N ARG A 1006 11.85 41.33 -20.32
CA ARG A 1006 10.97 40.17 -20.05
C ARG A 1006 9.92 39.89 -21.13
N LYS A 1007 9.75 40.79 -22.09
CA LYS A 1007 9.05 40.57 -23.35
C LYS A 1007 9.79 41.40 -24.38
N GLY A 1008 10.17 40.86 -25.53
CA GLY A 1008 10.74 41.62 -26.65
C GLY A 1008 9.77 42.70 -27.17
N VAL A 1009 9.59 43.76 -26.38
CA VAL A 1009 8.80 44.96 -26.62
C VAL A 1009 9.83 46.06 -26.78
N THR A 1010 9.89 46.64 -27.98
CA THR A 1010 10.82 47.72 -28.32
C THR A 1010 10.61 48.94 -27.44
N GLU A 1011 11.68 49.68 -27.12
CA GLU A 1011 11.65 50.88 -26.26
C GLU A 1011 10.51 51.86 -26.60
N GLU A 1012 10.16 51.98 -27.89
CA GLU A 1012 9.07 52.84 -28.39
C GLU A 1012 7.69 52.49 -27.82
N ASP A 1013 7.39 51.22 -27.59
CA ASP A 1013 6.10 50.78 -27.02
C ASP A 1013 6.04 51.06 -25.50
N ALA A 1014 7.18 51.01 -24.80
CA ALA A 1014 7.28 51.34 -23.38
C ALA A 1014 7.12 52.84 -23.11
N THR A 1015 7.57 53.71 -24.02
CA THR A 1015 7.32 55.16 -23.98
C THR A 1015 5.88 55.54 -24.28
N SER A 1016 5.16 54.75 -25.08
CA SER A 1016 3.75 55.02 -25.46
C SER A 1016 2.71 54.70 -24.36
N LEU A 1017 3.15 54.09 -23.25
CA LEU A 1017 2.32 53.62 -22.15
C LEU A 1017 2.18 54.62 -20.98
N LEU A 1018 2.76 55.83 -21.08
CA LEU A 1018 2.59 56.92 -20.11
C LEU A 1018 1.62 57.98 -20.65
N PRO A 1019 0.71 58.57 -19.85
CA PRO A 1019 -0.13 59.66 -20.32
C PRO A 1019 0.70 60.94 -20.51
N LEU A 1020 0.60 61.53 -21.71
CA LEU A 1020 1.06 62.90 -21.98
C LEU A 1020 0.29 63.89 -21.09
N SER A 1021 1.03 64.85 -20.53
CA SER A 1021 0.51 66.01 -19.79
C SER A 1021 -0.60 66.72 -20.59
N LEU A 1022 -1.82 66.73 -20.07
CA LEU A 1022 -2.94 67.49 -20.63
C LEU A 1022 -3.04 68.86 -19.97
N SER A 1023 -2.63 69.90 -20.70
CA SER A 1023 -3.00 71.29 -20.41
C SER A 1023 -4.42 71.57 -20.95
N SER A 1024 -5.29 71.98 -20.02
CA SER A 1024 -6.52 72.80 -20.17
C SER A 1024 -7.26 72.85 -21.52
N SER A 1025 -8.51 72.35 -21.57
CA SER A 1025 -9.74 73.17 -21.70
C SER A 1025 -10.99 72.34 -22.06
N ASN A 1026 -12.02 72.47 -21.21
CA ASN A 1026 -13.48 72.44 -21.41
C ASN A 1026 -14.21 71.58 -22.47
N LEU A 1027 -15.34 71.02 -21.98
CA LEU A 1027 -16.67 70.79 -22.57
C LEU A 1027 -17.03 69.39 -23.11
N ASP A 1028 -17.78 68.67 -22.27
CA ASP A 1028 -19.10 68.03 -22.48
C ASP A 1028 -19.42 67.21 -23.75
N ALA A 1029 -19.91 65.99 -23.47
CA ALA A 1029 -21.21 65.42 -23.91
C ALA A 1029 -21.17 64.09 -24.69
N ALA A 1030 -21.97 63.16 -24.15
CA ALA A 1030 -22.81 62.15 -24.81
C ALA A 1030 -22.20 60.82 -25.33
N THR A 1031 -22.56 59.78 -24.58
CA THR A 1031 -22.93 58.39 -24.97
C THR A 1031 -23.95 58.31 -26.14
N PRO A 1032 -24.37 57.12 -26.67
CA PRO A 1032 -23.83 55.73 -26.65
C PRO A 1032 -24.10 54.91 -27.98
N MET A 1033 -23.82 53.59 -27.90
CA MET A 1033 -24.69 52.46 -28.35
C MET A 1033 -24.46 51.73 -29.70
N ASP A 1034 -24.27 50.40 -29.55
CA ASP A 1034 -25.06 49.27 -30.13
C ASP A 1034 -24.62 48.44 -31.36
N VAL A 1035 -24.37 47.14 -31.05
CA VAL A 1035 -25.13 45.92 -31.46
C VAL A 1035 -24.70 45.03 -32.65
N ASP A 1036 -24.44 43.76 -32.28
CA ASP A 1036 -24.65 42.42 -32.88
C ASP A 1036 -24.17 41.99 -34.28
N GLY A 1037 -23.75 40.70 -34.33
CA GLY A 1037 -24.22 39.79 -35.39
C GLY A 1037 -23.22 38.77 -35.99
N ASP A 1038 -23.14 37.60 -35.36
CA ASP A 1038 -23.04 36.22 -35.91
C ASP A 1038 -22.00 35.70 -36.95
N GLN A 1039 -21.56 34.47 -36.63
CA GLN A 1039 -20.76 33.43 -37.31
C GLN A 1039 -21.42 32.83 -38.59
N PRO A 1040 -20.89 31.73 -39.22
CA PRO A 1040 -19.50 31.26 -39.47
C PRO A 1040 -19.30 30.74 -40.94
N ALA A 1041 -18.06 30.49 -41.39
CA ALA A 1041 -17.74 29.37 -42.32
C ALA A 1041 -16.23 29.20 -42.55
N ALA A 1042 -15.84 27.94 -42.72
CA ALA A 1042 -14.48 27.43 -42.84
C ALA A 1042 -13.87 27.54 -44.24
N ALA A 1043 -12.53 27.62 -44.31
CA ALA A 1043 -11.65 26.76 -45.13
C ALA A 1043 -10.21 27.30 -45.10
N ALA A 1044 -9.26 26.42 -44.80
CA ALA A 1044 -7.83 26.71 -44.85
C ALA A 1044 -7.28 26.57 -46.28
N VAL A 1045 -6.28 27.39 -46.65
CA VAL A 1045 -4.91 26.98 -47.07
C VAL A 1045 -4.19 28.15 -47.79
N THR A 1046 -2.95 28.38 -47.34
CA THR A 1046 -1.79 29.09 -47.94
C THR A 1046 -1.74 30.63 -48.08
N ALA A 1047 -0.90 31.19 -47.20
CA ALA A 1047 0.26 32.06 -47.47
C ALA A 1047 0.07 33.33 -48.32
N GLY A 1048 -0.03 34.46 -47.63
CA GLY A 1048 0.25 35.81 -48.12
C GLY A 1048 0.31 36.79 -46.94
N LEU A 1049 1.37 37.60 -46.85
CA LEU A 1049 1.70 38.50 -45.75
C LEU A 1049 0.49 39.34 -45.27
N ALA A 1050 0.23 39.31 -43.96
CA ALA A 1050 -0.65 40.26 -43.29
C ALA A 1050 0.07 40.92 -42.09
N THR A 1051 0.15 42.24 -42.17
CA THR A 1051 0.61 43.21 -41.17
C THR A 1051 0.12 42.91 -39.74
N PRO A 1052 0.93 43.14 -38.69
CA PRO A 1052 0.49 42.96 -37.32
C PRO A 1052 -0.63 43.95 -36.99
N LYS A 1053 -1.81 43.44 -36.61
CA LYS A 1053 -2.89 44.24 -36.03
C LYS A 1053 -2.34 44.98 -34.81
N ARG A 1054 -2.29 46.31 -34.87
CA ARG A 1054 -1.98 47.19 -33.73
C ARG A 1054 -2.97 46.89 -32.61
N MET A 1055 -2.49 46.35 -31.48
CA MET A 1055 -3.29 46.19 -30.27
C MET A 1055 -3.91 47.52 -29.87
N SER A 1056 -5.18 47.49 -29.42
CA SER A 1056 -5.84 48.68 -28.90
C SER A 1056 -5.13 49.19 -27.64
N VAL A 1057 -5.18 50.50 -27.39
CA VAL A 1057 -4.56 51.14 -26.22
C VAL A 1057 -5.08 50.50 -24.91
N GLN A 1058 -6.37 50.14 -24.87
CA GLN A 1058 -6.98 49.46 -23.72
C GLN A 1058 -6.47 48.03 -23.51
N GLU A 1059 -6.21 47.27 -24.58
CA GLU A 1059 -5.59 45.93 -24.46
C GLU A 1059 -4.13 46.03 -24.01
N LYS A 1060 -3.39 47.05 -24.48
CA LYS A 1060 -2.02 47.32 -24.02
C LYS A 1060 -1.98 47.69 -22.54
N ILE A 1061 -2.88 48.56 -22.07
CA ILE A 1061 -3.01 48.94 -20.65
C ILE A 1061 -3.40 47.72 -19.80
N ARG A 1062 -4.34 46.89 -20.25
CA ARG A 1062 -4.76 45.67 -19.54
C ARG A 1062 -3.64 44.63 -19.45
N LEU A 1063 -2.88 44.44 -20.53
CA LEU A 1063 -1.71 43.54 -20.55
C LEU A 1063 -0.59 44.08 -19.64
N HIS A 1064 -0.37 45.39 -19.61
CA HIS A 1064 0.60 46.07 -18.76
C HIS A 1064 0.24 45.93 -17.28
N SER A 1065 -1.02 46.18 -16.91
CA SER A 1065 -1.55 45.95 -15.55
C SER A 1065 -1.43 44.47 -15.12
N GLN A 1066 -1.72 43.53 -16.01
CA GLN A 1066 -1.52 42.09 -15.75
C GLN A 1066 -0.04 41.72 -15.56
N LEU A 1067 0.88 42.34 -16.30
CA LEU A 1067 2.33 42.11 -16.17
C LEU A 1067 2.89 42.71 -14.88
N LEU A 1068 2.51 43.95 -14.54
CA LEU A 1068 2.85 44.56 -13.25
C LEU A 1068 2.36 43.68 -12.09
N THR A 1069 1.11 43.20 -12.18
CA THR A 1069 0.54 42.31 -11.16
C THR A 1069 1.26 40.96 -11.08
N LYS A 1070 1.78 40.44 -12.19
CA LYS A 1070 2.52 39.17 -12.22
C LYS A 1070 3.93 39.31 -11.63
N PHE A 1071 4.59 40.45 -11.84
CA PHE A 1071 5.97 40.65 -11.40
C PHE A 1071 6.08 41.33 -10.05
N LEU A 1072 5.41 42.45 -9.79
CA LEU A 1072 5.56 43.19 -8.53
C LEU A 1072 4.99 42.42 -7.34
N ARG A 1073 3.92 41.65 -7.54
CA ARG A 1073 3.15 41.01 -6.45
C ARG A 1073 3.97 40.04 -5.57
N PRO A 1074 4.86 39.16 -6.10
CA PRO A 1074 5.77 38.37 -5.27
C PRO A 1074 6.72 39.20 -4.39
N ALA A 1075 7.37 40.24 -4.92
CA ALA A 1075 8.28 41.10 -4.17
C ALA A 1075 7.53 41.90 -3.09
N THR A 1076 6.41 42.52 -3.46
CA THR A 1076 5.55 43.25 -2.50
C THR A 1076 5.01 42.30 -1.42
N ALA A 1077 4.63 41.08 -1.78
CA ALA A 1077 4.14 40.08 -0.83
C ALA A 1077 5.22 39.64 0.16
N MET A 1078 6.47 39.51 -0.27
CA MET A 1078 7.59 39.19 0.62
C MET A 1078 7.83 40.31 1.63
N GLY A 1079 7.93 41.57 1.16
CA GLY A 1079 8.10 42.75 2.02
C GLY A 1079 6.98 42.90 3.04
N MET A 1080 5.72 42.81 2.62
CA MET A 1080 4.55 42.88 3.52
C MET A 1080 4.55 41.77 4.58
N LYS A 1081 4.90 40.53 4.21
CA LYS A 1081 4.96 39.41 5.15
C LYS A 1081 6.05 39.61 6.20
N LEU A 1082 7.22 40.07 5.77
CA LEU A 1082 8.34 40.36 6.66
C LEU A 1082 7.98 41.50 7.62
N CYS A 1083 7.40 42.60 7.12
CA CYS A 1083 6.90 43.68 7.97
C CYS A 1083 5.90 43.15 9.01
N ARG A 1084 4.92 42.33 8.59
CA ARG A 1084 3.91 41.77 9.49
C ARG A 1084 4.51 40.93 10.62
N ILE A 1085 5.46 40.04 10.32
CA ILE A 1085 6.04 39.18 11.35
C ILE A 1085 7.01 39.95 12.27
N THR A 1086 7.68 40.99 11.76
CA THR A 1086 8.46 41.91 12.58
C THR A 1086 7.56 42.69 13.54
N THR A 1087 6.41 43.19 13.08
CA THR A 1087 5.40 43.83 13.94
C THR A 1087 4.90 42.87 15.01
N GLU A 1088 4.66 41.61 14.66
CA GLU A 1088 4.27 40.57 15.62
C GLU A 1088 5.35 40.34 16.69
N LEU A 1089 6.63 40.23 16.29
CA LEU A 1089 7.75 40.11 17.22
C LEU A 1089 7.83 41.30 18.18
N LEU A 1090 7.80 42.53 17.65
CA LEU A 1090 7.84 43.76 18.44
C LEU A 1090 6.66 43.84 19.41
N SER A 1091 5.46 43.46 18.97
CA SER A 1091 4.25 43.45 19.81
C SER A 1091 4.36 42.45 20.97
N LEU A 1092 4.91 41.26 20.71
CA LEU A 1092 5.17 40.25 21.75
C LEU A 1092 6.20 40.76 22.76
N MET A 1093 7.27 41.42 22.31
CA MET A 1093 8.28 42.00 23.21
C MET A 1093 7.73 43.13 24.07
N VAL A 1094 6.92 44.04 23.50
CA VAL A 1094 6.26 45.12 24.26
C VAL A 1094 5.31 44.53 25.31
N GLY A 1095 4.52 43.51 24.94
CA GLY A 1095 3.64 42.78 25.86
C GLY A 1095 4.39 42.06 26.99
N THR A 1096 5.71 41.85 26.85
CA THR A 1096 6.54 41.20 27.87
C THR A 1096 7.14 42.13 28.91
N GLY A 1097 6.99 43.46 28.74
CA GLY A 1097 7.49 44.47 29.68
C GLY A 1097 8.79 45.15 29.24
N LEU A 1098 9.35 44.78 28.08
CA LEU A 1098 10.45 45.50 27.42
C LEU A 1098 9.93 46.86 26.92
N LYS A 1099 10.16 47.92 27.71
CA LYS A 1099 9.89 49.29 27.28
C LYS A 1099 11.04 49.77 26.40
N VAL A 1100 10.91 49.57 25.09
CA VAL A 1100 11.79 50.22 24.10
C VAL A 1100 11.29 51.67 23.96
N THR A 1101 11.99 52.63 24.56
CA THR A 1101 11.81 54.05 24.25
C THR A 1101 12.54 54.33 22.95
N PHE A 1102 11.81 54.47 21.85
CA PHE A 1102 12.34 55.05 20.62
C PHE A 1102 12.58 56.54 20.87
N GLU A 1103 13.81 56.93 21.20
CA GLU A 1103 14.22 58.32 21.09
C GLU A 1103 14.61 58.60 19.63
N THR A 1104 13.62 59.12 18.91
CA THR A 1104 13.66 59.82 17.61
C THR A 1104 14.20 59.10 16.39
#